data_AF-A0AA41VQ54-F1
#
_entry.id   AF-A0AA41VQ54-F1
#
_cell.length_a   1.000
_cell.length_b   1.000
_cell.length_c   1.000
_cell.angle_alpha   90.00
_cell.angle_beta   90.00
_cell.angle_gamma   90.00
#
_symmetry.space_group_name_H-M   'P 1'
#
loop_
_entity.id
_entity.type
_entity.pdbx_description
1 polymer ?
#
loop_
_entity_poly.entity_id
_entity_poly.type
_entity_poly.pdbx_seq_one_letter_code
_entity_poly.pdbx_strand_id
1 'polypeptide(L)'
;MRCECLQLLRALYDSLDHDNASLFFCTASSSCNLLKYEIDPLSLLVIDEAAQLKECEALIPLQLQGLRHAILIGDECQLPAMVNSKVSDEAGFGRSLFERLSSLGHSKNLLNMQYRMHPQISLFPNANFYQQQISDAPNVLCKSYERQFLPGAMFGPYSFISISDGREEVDDIGHSRRNIVEVAVVMKIVRMLHKAWQGTRQNFSIGIISPYVAQVAAIQDKVAKKFDKNDGFSLRVKTVDGFQGGEEDIIIISTVRSNKGGSIGFLSNFQRTNVALTRARHCLWILGDGRTLLNSETCWSSLVDDSKVRHCFFRADEDKEIAKAILEAKKELSQLDDLLNGDSILFKSARWKVLFSDNFKKSFGNIKSLQTQKFVINLLLKLSNGWRPRKLKGDTFCGSPIQLLKQYKVGGLYILSSVDIAKDTSYTQVLKIWDILPLEEIPKLVNRLDNIFSMYTDDYLSRCKLKNIEGDLEVPMIWKATDVIVQFKKNAESVNGSTAGITDGRSYVENSKVRDSLLLMKFYSLSSGVVNHLLSGNDGRELDLPFEVTDQELEMIRFPRSTFILGRSGTGKTTVLTMKLFQKEQQHHFSSAGFSEVKGDVPMHTSDKNVKRGNSEETGGTVLRQIFVTVSSKLCSAVKNQISNLKSFICAGTSTPVHSLIDMHETNDAKFLMMLDGSMDNSYFDRFSVGESSKGITVKTSPFAVHALMRSKEVNFDRFNSFYWPHFNSEMTKNLDSSTVFTEIISHIKGGLISGRIPDGKLSKEDYKSLSSARVSILSMETREMIYDIFIDYEKKKVLNGEFDLSDFVIDLHSRLKNGSFRGDDMDFVYIDEEGFVFSGDTAQTIARGIDFRFQDIRSLFYNEFLCDSQNNGEGKVKDKDQSRISEIFQLSQNFRTHAGVLHLSQSVIELLYHFFPHSIDILSPETSLIYGEAPVLLESVKDENAIITIFGNSCGGTNGGTMVGFGAEQVILVRDESARKEILEQIGKQALVLTIVECKGLEFQDVLLYNFFGTSPLKNQWRVVYGYMKQQNLFSSVEQKFPNFSKAKHKLLCSELKQLYVAITRTRQRLWICENVDEFSKPMYEYWKEKSLVQVRELDESLAQAMKVASSKEEWLSRGIKLFNERNYEMATMCFERAGDLKREKWAKASGLRAAADRLQGSNSELARVALMEAAEIYESISKNELAAECFIKLKEFKRA
;
A
#
# COMPACT_ATOMS: atom_id res chain seq x y z
N MET A 1 -27.80 26.47 -61.54
CA MET A 1 -29.13 26.20 -60.95
C MET A 1 -29.78 27.39 -60.24
N ARG A 2 -29.08 28.38 -59.65
CA ARG A 2 -29.73 29.51 -58.95
C ARG A 2 -30.35 30.60 -59.84
N CYS A 3 -29.98 30.74 -61.11
CA CYS A 3 -30.57 31.76 -62.00
C CYS A 3 -31.94 31.38 -62.58
N GLU A 4 -32.21 30.10 -62.85
CA GLU A 4 -33.50 29.67 -63.45
C GLU A 4 -34.65 29.69 -62.44
N CYS A 5 -34.40 29.34 -61.17
CA CYS A 5 -35.42 29.47 -60.11
C CYS A 5 -35.81 30.92 -59.81
N LEU A 6 -34.89 31.88 -59.97
CA LEU A 6 -35.17 33.31 -59.75
C LEU A 6 -36.03 33.91 -60.87
N GLN A 7 -35.90 33.42 -62.11
CA GLN A 7 -36.78 33.81 -63.22
C GLN A 7 -38.16 33.16 -63.14
N LEU A 8 -38.25 31.89 -62.72
CA LEU A 8 -39.52 31.21 -62.44
C LEU A 8 -40.26 31.80 -61.23
N LEU A 9 -39.54 32.21 -60.18
CA LEU A 9 -40.12 32.93 -59.04
C LEU A 9 -40.64 34.30 -59.44
N ARG A 10 -39.93 35.07 -60.28
CA ARG A 10 -40.43 36.35 -60.83
C ARG A 10 -41.70 36.15 -61.67
N ALA A 11 -41.72 35.15 -62.55
CA ALA A 11 -42.87 34.86 -63.40
C ALA A 11 -44.10 34.37 -62.62
N LEU A 12 -43.91 33.67 -61.48
CA LEU A 12 -45.00 33.30 -60.57
C LEU A 12 -45.43 34.47 -59.66
N TYR A 13 -44.50 35.36 -59.26
CA TYR A 13 -44.80 36.50 -58.39
C TYR A 13 -45.60 37.60 -59.11
N ASP A 14 -45.31 37.87 -60.39
CA ASP A 14 -46.06 38.86 -61.18
C ASP A 14 -47.49 38.40 -61.52
N SER A 15 -47.85 37.14 -61.20
CA SER A 15 -49.18 36.55 -61.44
C SER A 15 -50.11 36.51 -60.22
N LEU A 16 -49.64 36.99 -59.05
CA LEU A 16 -50.44 37.03 -57.83
C LEU A 16 -51.28 38.32 -57.80
N ASP A 17 -52.59 38.16 -57.60
CA ASP A 17 -53.58 39.23 -57.46
C ASP A 17 -53.37 39.94 -56.10
N HIS A 18 -52.41 40.87 -56.05
CA HIS A 18 -51.99 41.54 -54.79
C HIS A 18 -53.06 42.48 -54.23
N ASP A 19 -54.04 42.89 -55.06
CA ASP A 19 -55.06 43.88 -54.71
C ASP A 19 -56.19 43.30 -53.83
N ASN A 20 -56.29 41.96 -53.70
CA ASN A 20 -57.38 41.27 -52.96
C ASN A 20 -56.95 40.52 -51.69
N ALA A 21 -55.66 40.49 -51.34
CA ALA A 21 -55.18 39.73 -50.19
C ALA A 21 -55.26 40.53 -48.87
N SER A 22 -55.97 40.00 -47.87
CA SER A 22 -56.07 40.62 -46.54
C SER A 22 -54.96 40.21 -45.56
N LEU A 23 -54.15 39.20 -45.89
CA LEU A 23 -53.09 38.64 -45.05
C LEU A 23 -51.87 38.30 -45.91
N PHE A 24 -50.69 38.77 -45.49
CA PHE A 24 -49.43 38.54 -46.18
C PHE A 24 -48.46 37.78 -45.28
N PHE A 25 -47.99 36.61 -45.72
CA PHE A 25 -46.99 35.80 -45.02
C PHE A 25 -45.66 35.89 -45.76
N CYS A 26 -44.62 36.38 -45.08
CA CYS A 26 -43.29 36.52 -45.66
C CYS A 26 -42.23 36.47 -44.54
N THR A 27 -40.96 36.21 -44.90
CA THR A 27 -39.86 36.39 -43.95
C THR A 27 -39.54 37.87 -43.79
N ALA A 28 -38.97 38.28 -42.65
CA ALA A 28 -38.59 39.67 -42.38
C ALA A 28 -37.77 40.30 -43.52
N SER A 29 -36.83 39.55 -44.11
CA SER A 29 -36.02 40.03 -45.25
C SER A 29 -36.82 40.16 -46.55
N SER A 30 -37.74 39.23 -46.84
CA SER A 30 -38.56 39.27 -48.05
C SER A 30 -39.69 40.33 -48.00
N SER A 31 -40.03 40.84 -46.81
CA SER A 31 -41.02 41.91 -46.64
C SER A 31 -40.67 43.20 -47.40
N CYS A 32 -39.38 43.42 -47.72
CA CYS A 32 -38.95 44.54 -48.56
C CYS A 32 -39.58 44.56 -49.96
N ASN A 33 -40.07 43.41 -50.45
CA ASN A 33 -40.77 43.36 -51.73
C ASN A 33 -42.16 44.02 -51.63
N LEU A 34 -42.80 44.01 -50.45
CA LEU A 34 -44.08 44.69 -50.23
C LEU A 34 -43.95 46.22 -50.28
N LEU A 35 -42.75 46.77 -50.04
CA LEU A 35 -42.48 48.21 -50.20
C LEU A 35 -42.39 48.68 -51.66
N LYS A 36 -42.29 47.74 -52.61
CA LYS A 36 -42.12 48.05 -54.05
C LYS A 36 -43.44 48.13 -54.81
N TYR A 37 -44.53 47.66 -54.21
CA TYR A 37 -45.85 47.60 -54.82
C TYR A 37 -46.75 48.67 -54.18
N GLU A 38 -47.69 49.24 -54.95
CA GLU A 38 -48.74 50.13 -54.45
C GLU A 38 -49.82 49.29 -53.73
N ILE A 39 -49.48 48.76 -52.55
CA ILE A 39 -50.41 47.99 -51.70
C ILE A 39 -51.15 48.95 -50.77
N ASP A 40 -52.42 48.66 -50.48
CA ASP A 40 -53.17 49.38 -49.45
C ASP A 40 -52.43 49.40 -48.10
N PRO A 41 -52.54 50.50 -47.32
CA PRO A 41 -51.77 50.65 -46.08
C PRO A 41 -52.10 49.55 -45.06
N LEU A 42 -51.08 48.79 -44.65
CA LEU A 42 -51.23 47.72 -43.66
C LEU A 42 -51.29 48.32 -42.26
N SER A 43 -52.36 48.03 -41.51
CA SER A 43 -52.57 48.60 -40.17
C SER A 43 -51.93 47.79 -39.03
N LEU A 44 -51.69 46.48 -39.24
CA LEU A 44 -51.19 45.54 -38.24
C LEU A 44 -50.01 44.73 -38.79
N LEU A 45 -48.92 44.68 -38.04
CA LEU A 45 -47.77 43.81 -38.29
C LEU A 45 -47.62 42.78 -37.17
N VAL A 46 -47.42 41.51 -37.51
CA VAL A 46 -47.07 40.45 -36.55
C VAL A 46 -45.72 39.88 -36.95
N ILE A 47 -44.76 39.87 -36.03
CA ILE A 47 -43.45 39.26 -36.21
C ILE A 47 -43.35 38.11 -35.20
N ASP A 48 -43.33 36.88 -35.69
CA ASP A 48 -43.07 35.67 -34.90
C ASP A 48 -41.57 35.37 -34.84
N GLU A 49 -41.13 34.67 -33.79
CA GLU A 49 -39.71 34.43 -33.47
C GLU A 49 -38.85 35.70 -33.48
N ALA A 50 -39.42 36.84 -33.07
CA ALA A 50 -38.80 38.16 -33.11
C ALA A 50 -37.49 38.25 -32.30
N ALA A 51 -37.33 37.38 -31.30
CA ALA A 51 -36.11 37.27 -30.49
C ALA A 51 -34.90 36.71 -31.28
N GLN A 52 -35.14 36.01 -32.39
CA GLN A 52 -34.09 35.45 -33.26
C GLN A 52 -33.64 36.43 -34.37
N LEU A 53 -34.39 37.51 -34.59
CA LEU A 53 -34.03 38.51 -35.62
C LEU A 53 -33.01 39.50 -35.08
N LYS A 54 -32.08 39.92 -35.95
CA LYS A 54 -31.27 41.11 -35.68
C LYS A 54 -32.17 42.33 -35.67
N GLU A 55 -31.82 43.35 -34.90
CA GLU A 55 -32.60 44.58 -34.85
C GLU A 55 -32.83 45.20 -36.24
N CYS A 56 -31.81 45.20 -37.09
CA CYS A 56 -31.92 45.71 -38.46
C CYS A 56 -32.85 44.87 -39.36
N GLU A 57 -32.98 43.57 -39.11
CA GLU A 57 -33.87 42.67 -39.86
C GLU A 57 -35.33 42.92 -39.47
N ALA A 58 -35.60 43.19 -38.19
CA ALA A 58 -36.95 43.55 -37.70
C ALA A 58 -37.42 44.94 -38.18
N LEU A 59 -36.49 45.85 -38.51
CA LEU A 59 -36.84 47.18 -39.04
C LEU A 59 -37.38 47.16 -40.47
N ILE A 60 -37.04 46.15 -41.28
CA ILE A 60 -37.49 46.05 -42.67
C ILE A 60 -39.03 46.07 -42.77
N PRO A 61 -39.77 45.17 -42.08
CA PRO A 61 -41.23 45.22 -42.13
C PRO A 61 -41.83 46.41 -41.37
N LEU A 62 -41.11 47.04 -40.43
CA LEU A 62 -41.60 48.23 -39.71
C LEU A 62 -41.63 49.50 -40.56
N GLN A 63 -40.98 49.49 -41.73
CA GLN A 63 -41.00 50.60 -42.70
C GLN A 63 -42.25 50.59 -43.60
N LEU A 64 -43.13 49.58 -43.50
CA LEU A 64 -44.36 49.52 -44.28
C LEU A 64 -45.29 50.69 -43.94
N GLN A 65 -45.92 51.26 -44.97
CA GLN A 65 -46.77 52.43 -44.81
C GLN A 65 -48.10 52.07 -44.14
N GLY A 66 -48.60 52.94 -43.25
CA GLY A 66 -49.91 52.80 -42.61
C GLY A 66 -49.96 51.99 -41.32
N LEU A 67 -48.82 51.44 -40.86
CA LEU A 67 -48.76 50.63 -39.64
C LEU A 67 -49.22 51.43 -38.42
N ARG A 68 -50.25 50.93 -37.74
CA ARG A 68 -50.78 51.49 -36.48
C ARG A 68 -50.42 50.62 -35.28
N HIS A 69 -50.28 49.31 -35.49
CA HIS A 69 -49.97 48.33 -34.45
C HIS A 69 -48.92 47.32 -34.92
N ALA A 70 -48.00 46.98 -34.03
CA ALA A 70 -47.02 45.91 -34.25
C ALA A 70 -47.01 44.97 -33.04
N ILE A 71 -47.05 43.67 -33.30
CA ILE A 71 -47.00 42.59 -32.31
C ILE A 71 -45.71 41.81 -32.56
N LEU A 72 -44.82 41.80 -31.57
CA LEU A 72 -43.59 41.01 -31.60
C LEU A 72 -43.78 39.81 -30.66
N ILE A 73 -43.66 38.60 -31.21
CA ILE A 73 -43.75 37.34 -30.46
C ILE A 73 -42.35 36.71 -30.50
N GLY A 74 -41.83 36.32 -29.35
CA GLY A 74 -40.51 35.72 -29.27
C GLY A 74 -40.13 35.36 -27.84
N ASP A 75 -39.03 34.62 -27.70
CA ASP A 75 -38.49 34.16 -26.43
C ASP A 75 -37.01 34.51 -26.31
N GLU A 76 -36.68 35.48 -25.47
CA GLU A 76 -35.31 35.92 -25.19
C GLU A 76 -34.45 34.86 -24.47
N CYS A 77 -35.10 33.82 -23.90
CA CYS A 77 -34.43 32.67 -23.30
C CYS A 77 -34.13 31.55 -24.32
N GLN A 78 -34.54 31.69 -25.57
CA GLN A 78 -34.20 30.80 -26.69
C GLN A 78 -33.17 31.44 -27.64
N LEU A 79 -32.86 30.78 -28.76
CA LEU A 79 -31.72 31.12 -29.62
C LEU A 79 -31.76 32.58 -30.13
N PRO A 80 -30.69 33.38 -29.90
CA PRO A 80 -30.58 34.73 -30.45
C PRO A 80 -30.19 34.71 -31.94
N ALA A 81 -30.10 35.88 -32.56
CA ALA A 81 -29.65 36.02 -33.93
C ALA A 81 -28.21 35.51 -34.15
N MET A 82 -27.98 34.79 -35.24
CA MET A 82 -26.64 34.28 -35.57
C MET A 82 -25.72 35.40 -36.07
N VAL A 83 -24.58 35.59 -35.39
CA VAL A 83 -23.53 36.54 -35.76
C VAL A 83 -22.18 35.82 -35.89
N ASN A 84 -21.62 35.80 -37.11
CA ASN A 84 -20.35 35.11 -37.36
C ASN A 84 -19.11 35.92 -36.92
N SER A 85 -19.22 37.26 -36.95
CA SER A 85 -18.13 38.17 -36.59
C SER A 85 -18.10 38.38 -35.08
N LYS A 86 -17.03 37.97 -34.41
CA LYS A 86 -16.85 38.19 -32.97
C LYS A 86 -16.93 39.67 -32.59
N VAL A 87 -16.32 40.55 -33.39
CA VAL A 87 -16.35 42.01 -33.16
C VAL A 87 -17.79 42.55 -33.20
N SER A 88 -18.62 42.02 -34.10
CA SER A 88 -20.02 42.43 -34.20
C SER A 88 -20.87 41.86 -33.06
N ASP A 89 -20.59 40.63 -32.63
CA ASP A 89 -21.24 40.00 -31.48
C ASP A 89 -20.94 40.78 -30.19
N GLU A 90 -19.67 41.12 -29.95
CA GLU A 90 -19.21 41.95 -28.82
C GLU A 90 -19.81 43.36 -28.84
N ALA A 91 -20.08 43.92 -30.03
CA ALA A 91 -20.77 45.19 -30.18
C ALA A 91 -22.30 45.12 -29.96
N GLY A 92 -22.85 43.93 -29.66
CA GLY A 92 -24.27 43.72 -29.42
C GLY A 92 -25.12 43.64 -30.69
N PHE A 93 -24.52 43.38 -31.86
CA PHE A 93 -25.24 43.26 -33.14
C PHE A 93 -26.24 42.10 -33.17
N GLY A 94 -26.03 41.08 -32.33
CA GLY A 94 -26.92 39.93 -32.18
C GLY A 94 -28.18 40.21 -31.35
N ARG A 95 -28.25 41.35 -30.65
CA ARG A 95 -29.41 41.73 -29.84
C ARG A 95 -30.63 41.98 -30.73
N SER A 96 -31.74 41.35 -30.39
CA SER A 96 -33.00 41.55 -31.12
C SER A 96 -33.71 42.84 -30.70
N LEU A 97 -34.60 43.34 -31.57
CA LEU A 97 -35.49 44.44 -31.21
C LEU A 97 -36.38 44.06 -30.00
N PHE A 98 -36.83 42.81 -29.95
CA PHE A 98 -37.63 42.28 -28.85
C PHE A 98 -36.90 42.37 -27.51
N GLU A 99 -35.66 41.88 -27.45
CA GLU A 99 -34.80 41.94 -26.27
C GLU A 99 -34.50 43.38 -25.86
N ARG A 100 -34.23 44.28 -26.83
CA ARG A 100 -33.99 45.70 -26.55
C ARG A 100 -35.20 46.36 -25.90
N LEU A 101 -36.41 46.15 -26.44
CA LEU A 101 -37.64 46.71 -25.87
C LEU A 101 -37.92 46.15 -24.47
N SER A 102 -37.69 44.85 -24.25
CA SER A 102 -37.75 44.20 -22.93
C SER A 102 -36.80 44.89 -21.93
N SER A 103 -35.54 45.14 -22.33
CA SER A 103 -34.54 45.82 -21.49
C SER A 103 -34.86 47.28 -21.15
N LEU A 104 -35.63 47.96 -22.00
CA LEU A 104 -36.07 49.35 -21.79
C LEU A 104 -37.32 49.46 -20.90
N GLY A 105 -37.83 48.34 -20.38
CA GLY A 105 -38.96 48.32 -19.46
C GLY A 105 -40.32 48.36 -20.15
N HIS A 106 -40.41 48.06 -21.45
CA HIS A 106 -41.70 47.86 -22.10
C HIS A 106 -42.40 46.63 -21.51
N SER A 107 -43.70 46.73 -21.24
CA SER A 107 -44.48 45.61 -20.73
C SER A 107 -44.55 44.48 -21.77
N LYS A 108 -44.22 43.26 -21.32
CA LYS A 108 -44.37 42.02 -22.10
C LYS A 108 -45.39 41.12 -21.43
N ASN A 109 -46.19 40.42 -22.24
CA ASN A 109 -47.14 39.43 -21.76
C ASN A 109 -46.53 38.04 -21.91
N LEU A 110 -46.31 37.35 -20.79
CA LEU A 110 -45.82 35.96 -20.79
C LEU A 110 -46.99 35.00 -20.99
N LEU A 111 -46.91 34.17 -22.02
CA LEU A 111 -47.78 33.00 -22.16
C LEU A 111 -47.27 31.90 -21.21
N ASN A 112 -47.91 31.81 -20.05
CA ASN A 112 -47.41 31.03 -18.91
C ASN A 112 -47.88 29.57 -18.88
N MET A 113 -48.46 29.02 -19.95
CA MET A 113 -48.98 27.66 -19.97
C MET A 113 -48.41 26.87 -21.13
N GLN A 114 -47.73 25.74 -20.83
CA GLN A 114 -47.11 24.87 -21.82
C GLN A 114 -47.97 23.62 -22.08
N TYR A 115 -48.09 23.26 -23.36
CA TYR A 115 -48.97 22.18 -23.84
C TYR A 115 -48.21 21.01 -24.49
N ARG A 116 -46.87 21.06 -24.49
CA ARG A 116 -46.01 20.16 -25.29
C ARG A 116 -45.39 19.05 -24.46
N MET A 117 -44.67 19.42 -23.42
CA MET A 117 -43.74 18.54 -22.72
C MET A 117 -44.46 17.81 -21.59
N HIS A 118 -44.06 16.57 -21.33
CA HIS A 118 -44.38 15.92 -20.06
C HIS A 118 -43.86 16.77 -18.88
N PRO A 119 -44.60 16.89 -17.77
CA PRO A 119 -44.17 17.64 -16.57
C PRO A 119 -42.75 17.34 -16.06
N GLN A 120 -42.25 16.10 -16.20
CA GLN A 120 -40.89 15.76 -15.79
C GLN A 120 -39.82 16.40 -16.69
N ILE A 121 -40.15 16.71 -17.94
CA ILE A 121 -39.28 17.40 -18.89
C ILE A 121 -39.33 18.91 -18.64
N SER A 122 -40.53 19.49 -18.47
CA SER A 122 -40.72 20.95 -18.30
C SER A 122 -40.22 21.49 -16.95
N LEU A 123 -40.14 20.65 -15.91
CA LEU A 123 -39.75 21.06 -14.56
C LEU A 123 -38.40 21.79 -14.50
N PHE A 124 -37.35 21.20 -15.09
CA PHE A 124 -36.01 21.78 -15.05
C PHE A 124 -35.92 23.06 -15.88
N PRO A 125 -36.39 23.10 -17.15
CA PRO A 125 -36.38 24.33 -17.92
C PRO A 125 -37.17 25.47 -17.28
N ASN A 126 -38.33 25.18 -16.68
CA ASN A 126 -39.15 26.18 -16.02
C ASN A 126 -38.43 26.80 -14.79
N ALA A 127 -37.81 25.96 -13.96
CA ALA A 127 -37.06 26.44 -12.79
C ALA A 127 -35.82 27.26 -13.19
N ASN A 128 -35.06 26.80 -14.19
CA ASN A 128 -33.77 27.38 -14.51
C ASN A 128 -33.82 28.53 -15.53
N PHE A 129 -34.68 28.45 -16.56
CA PHE A 129 -34.75 29.47 -17.62
C PHE A 129 -35.88 30.48 -17.41
N TYR A 130 -36.99 30.08 -16.77
CA TYR A 130 -38.22 30.89 -16.72
C TYR A 130 -38.69 31.25 -15.30
N GLN A 131 -37.83 31.11 -14.29
CA GLN A 131 -38.11 31.51 -12.90
C GLN A 131 -39.42 30.94 -12.32
N GLN A 132 -39.79 29.70 -12.72
CA GLN A 132 -41.03 29.02 -12.33
C GLN A 132 -42.32 29.74 -12.77
N GLN A 133 -42.25 30.60 -13.78
CA GLN A 133 -43.41 31.34 -14.26
C GLN A 133 -44.28 30.54 -15.24
N ILE A 134 -43.85 29.37 -15.72
CA ILE A 134 -44.61 28.51 -16.64
C ILE A 134 -45.38 27.43 -15.86
N SER A 135 -46.54 27.04 -16.36
CA SER A 135 -47.43 26.01 -15.82
C SER A 135 -47.73 24.94 -16.87
N ASP A 136 -47.94 23.70 -16.42
CA ASP A 136 -48.29 22.58 -17.30
C ASP A 136 -49.79 22.54 -17.56
N ALA A 137 -50.20 22.43 -18.83
CA ALA A 137 -51.60 22.38 -19.21
C ALA A 137 -52.28 21.03 -18.86
N PRO A 138 -53.62 20.98 -18.71
CA PRO A 138 -54.34 19.74 -18.39
C PRO A 138 -54.12 18.58 -19.37
N ASN A 139 -53.78 18.87 -20.64
CA ASN A 139 -53.53 17.83 -21.64
C ASN A 139 -52.27 17.00 -21.33
N VAL A 140 -51.22 17.62 -20.77
CA VAL A 140 -49.95 16.93 -20.45
C VAL A 140 -49.94 16.32 -19.05
N LEU A 141 -50.88 16.73 -18.18
CA LEU A 141 -51.07 16.17 -16.84
C LEU A 141 -51.92 14.90 -16.84
N CYS A 142 -52.62 14.61 -17.94
CA CYS A 142 -53.47 13.43 -18.04
C CYS A 142 -52.64 12.15 -18.20
N LYS A 143 -53.03 11.06 -17.51
CA LYS A 143 -52.38 9.74 -17.64
C LYS A 143 -52.35 9.20 -19.07
N SER A 144 -53.28 9.60 -19.93
CA SER A 144 -53.28 9.19 -21.35
C SER A 144 -52.16 9.83 -22.17
N TYR A 145 -51.51 10.88 -21.65
CA TYR A 145 -50.36 11.53 -22.27
C TYR A 145 -49.04 10.80 -21.99
N GLU A 146 -49.00 10.01 -20.90
CA GLU A 146 -47.85 9.17 -20.56
C GLU A 146 -47.68 8.07 -21.61
N ARG A 147 -46.53 8.06 -22.29
CA ARG A 147 -46.16 7.02 -23.25
C ARG A 147 -44.84 6.40 -22.84
N GLN A 148 -44.78 5.08 -22.86
CA GLN A 148 -43.56 4.32 -22.64
C GLN A 148 -43.17 3.60 -23.93
N PHE A 149 -42.07 4.04 -24.55
CA PHE A 149 -41.60 3.48 -25.83
C PHE A 149 -40.62 2.32 -25.64
N LEU A 150 -39.91 2.27 -24.51
CA LEU A 150 -38.99 1.19 -24.14
C LEU A 150 -39.21 0.79 -22.67
N PRO A 151 -39.01 -0.50 -22.33
CA PRO A 151 -39.16 -0.98 -20.96
C PRO A 151 -37.97 -0.54 -20.08
N GLY A 152 -38.25 -0.26 -18.80
CA GLY A 152 -37.23 0.06 -17.79
C GLY A 152 -37.18 1.55 -17.41
N ALA A 153 -36.72 1.83 -16.19
CA ALA A 153 -36.67 3.19 -15.64
C ALA A 153 -35.72 4.13 -16.39
N MET A 154 -34.67 3.58 -17.02
CA MET A 154 -33.70 4.34 -17.83
C MET A 154 -34.33 5.03 -19.06
N PHE A 155 -35.51 4.58 -19.49
CA PHE A 155 -36.21 5.09 -20.66
C PHE A 155 -37.54 5.77 -20.29
N GLY A 156 -37.57 6.46 -19.15
CA GLY A 156 -38.71 7.25 -18.68
C GLY A 156 -38.91 8.56 -19.46
N PRO A 157 -39.88 9.41 -19.04
CA PRO A 157 -40.15 10.71 -19.68
C PRO A 157 -38.94 11.66 -19.66
N TYR A 158 -38.12 11.60 -18.61
CA TYR A 158 -36.86 12.34 -18.51
C TYR A 158 -35.77 11.41 -17.97
N SER A 159 -34.64 11.31 -18.66
CA SER A 159 -33.52 10.47 -18.21
C SER A 159 -32.18 11.04 -18.64
N PHE A 160 -31.23 11.07 -17.71
CA PHE A 160 -29.83 11.35 -17.98
C PHE A 160 -29.06 10.03 -17.93
N ILE A 161 -28.48 9.61 -19.05
CA ILE A 161 -27.75 8.36 -19.20
C ILE A 161 -26.26 8.68 -19.33
N SER A 162 -25.53 8.49 -18.24
CA SER A 162 -24.11 8.81 -18.13
C SER A 162 -23.24 7.79 -18.87
N ILE A 163 -22.42 8.28 -19.80
CA ILE A 163 -21.46 7.52 -20.60
C ILE A 163 -20.06 8.01 -20.26
N SER A 164 -19.48 7.51 -19.17
CA SER A 164 -18.14 7.87 -18.68
C SER A 164 -16.99 7.25 -19.49
N ASP A 165 -17.32 6.37 -20.43
CA ASP A 165 -16.39 5.53 -21.16
C ASP A 165 -16.01 6.08 -22.54
N GLY A 166 -16.64 7.16 -22.99
CA GLY A 166 -16.38 7.77 -24.30
C GLY A 166 -15.16 8.68 -24.30
N ARG A 167 -14.56 8.87 -25.47
CA ARG A 167 -13.55 9.91 -25.72
C ARG A 167 -14.04 10.83 -26.84
N GLU A 168 -13.82 12.13 -26.64
CA GLU A 168 -14.03 13.11 -27.71
C GLU A 168 -12.86 13.05 -28.70
N GLU A 169 -13.19 12.93 -29.99
CA GLU A 169 -12.27 12.97 -31.13
C GLU A 169 -12.57 14.22 -31.94
N VAL A 170 -11.53 14.79 -32.56
CA VAL A 170 -11.68 15.85 -33.56
C VAL A 170 -11.93 15.20 -34.91
N ASP A 171 -12.74 15.84 -35.76
CA ASP A 171 -12.92 15.40 -37.15
C ASP A 171 -11.64 15.55 -37.98
N ASP A 172 -11.60 14.89 -39.14
CA ASP A 172 -10.42 14.84 -40.03
C ASP A 172 -9.99 16.24 -40.53
N ILE A 173 -10.89 17.23 -40.44
CA ILE A 173 -10.70 18.62 -40.88
C ILE A 173 -10.30 19.53 -39.70
N GLY A 174 -10.45 19.09 -38.45
CA GLY A 174 -10.00 19.84 -37.27
C GLY A 174 -11.00 20.85 -36.67
N HIS A 175 -12.23 20.92 -37.15
CA HIS A 175 -13.19 21.98 -36.84
C HIS A 175 -14.39 21.54 -35.99
N SER A 176 -14.64 20.24 -35.87
CA SER A 176 -15.76 19.71 -35.09
C SER A 176 -15.36 18.48 -34.28
N ARG A 177 -16.25 18.02 -33.40
CA ARG A 177 -15.96 16.91 -32.48
C ARG A 177 -17.01 15.81 -32.58
N ARG A 178 -16.57 14.57 -32.33
CA ARG A 178 -17.43 13.39 -32.26
C ARG A 178 -17.01 12.48 -31.11
N ASN A 179 -17.92 11.64 -30.67
CA ASN A 179 -17.67 10.62 -29.65
C ASN A 179 -18.30 9.31 -30.10
N ILE A 180 -17.47 8.40 -30.62
CA ILE A 180 -17.93 7.17 -31.27
C ILE A 180 -18.62 6.22 -30.29
N VAL A 181 -18.27 6.26 -28.99
CA VAL A 181 -18.95 5.48 -27.95
C VAL A 181 -20.38 5.99 -27.75
N GLU A 182 -20.59 7.31 -27.64
CA GLU A 182 -21.94 7.88 -27.63
C GLU A 182 -22.72 7.51 -28.89
N VAL A 183 -22.10 7.57 -30.07
CA VAL A 183 -22.73 7.13 -31.33
C VAL A 183 -23.18 5.66 -31.24
N ALA A 184 -22.37 4.77 -30.67
CA ALA A 184 -22.72 3.37 -30.52
C ALA A 184 -23.92 3.16 -29.59
N VAL A 185 -23.99 3.91 -28.48
CA VAL A 185 -25.12 3.90 -27.55
C VAL A 185 -26.39 4.43 -28.22
N VAL A 186 -26.32 5.59 -28.90
CA VAL A 186 -27.44 6.14 -29.70
C VAL A 186 -27.97 5.11 -30.68
N MET A 187 -27.08 4.47 -31.44
CA MET A 187 -27.44 3.44 -32.42
C MET A 187 -28.11 2.23 -31.78
N LYS A 188 -27.70 1.88 -30.55
CA LYS A 188 -28.31 0.77 -29.82
C LYS A 188 -29.74 1.11 -29.38
N ILE A 189 -29.95 2.31 -28.84
CA ILE A 189 -31.27 2.81 -28.42
C ILE A 189 -32.21 2.90 -29.63
N VAL A 190 -31.76 3.45 -30.76
CA VAL A 190 -32.55 3.52 -32.00
C VAL A 190 -32.97 2.13 -32.48
N ARG A 191 -32.09 1.12 -32.39
CA ARG A 191 -32.45 -0.27 -32.74
C ARG A 191 -33.50 -0.85 -31.80
N MET A 192 -33.44 -0.52 -30.51
CA MET A 192 -34.45 -0.96 -29.54
C MET A 192 -35.79 -0.31 -29.87
N LEU A 193 -35.81 0.99 -30.17
CA LEU A 193 -37.03 1.71 -30.60
C LEU A 193 -37.60 1.15 -31.90
N HIS A 194 -36.76 0.85 -32.88
CA HIS A 194 -37.18 0.22 -34.13
C HIS A 194 -37.80 -1.16 -33.90
N LYS A 195 -37.21 -1.98 -33.02
CA LYS A 195 -37.77 -3.28 -32.62
C LYS A 195 -39.11 -3.14 -31.88
N ALA A 196 -39.23 -2.14 -31.00
CA ALA A 196 -40.50 -1.84 -30.32
C ALA A 196 -41.58 -1.41 -31.31
N TRP A 197 -41.24 -0.54 -32.26
CA TRP A 197 -42.12 -0.13 -33.36
C TRP A 197 -42.57 -1.31 -34.23
N GLN A 198 -41.69 -2.25 -34.56
CA GLN A 198 -42.07 -3.46 -35.31
C GLN A 198 -43.12 -4.31 -34.57
N GLY A 199 -43.08 -4.33 -33.23
CA GLY A 199 -44.03 -5.05 -32.40
C GLY A 199 -45.39 -4.35 -32.23
N THR A 200 -45.41 -3.02 -32.16
CA THR A 200 -46.64 -2.26 -31.85
C THR A 200 -47.29 -1.59 -33.06
N ARG A 201 -46.52 -1.32 -34.13
CA ARG A 201 -46.93 -0.55 -35.33
C ARG A 201 -47.51 0.84 -35.03
N GLN A 202 -47.22 1.40 -33.86
CA GLN A 202 -47.63 2.76 -33.52
C GLN A 202 -46.67 3.78 -34.16
N ASN A 203 -47.22 4.77 -34.85
CA ASN A 203 -46.40 5.85 -35.39
C ASN A 203 -45.95 6.78 -34.26
N PHE A 204 -44.65 7.03 -34.20
CA PHE A 204 -44.03 8.03 -33.34
C PHE A 204 -42.79 8.59 -34.02
N SER A 205 -42.36 9.77 -33.58
CA SER A 205 -41.24 10.48 -34.19
C SER A 205 -40.05 10.62 -33.24
N ILE A 206 -38.83 10.50 -33.79
CA ILE A 206 -37.58 10.51 -33.02
C ILE A 206 -36.68 11.63 -33.55
N GLY A 207 -36.25 12.51 -32.67
CA GLY A 207 -35.20 13.50 -32.93
C GLY A 207 -33.92 13.16 -32.19
N ILE A 208 -32.78 13.16 -32.90
CA ILE A 208 -31.45 13.08 -32.31
C ILE A 208 -30.78 14.43 -32.48
N ILE A 209 -30.45 15.06 -31.35
CA ILE A 209 -29.86 16.39 -31.28
C ILE A 209 -28.41 16.27 -30.80
N SER A 210 -27.49 16.95 -31.48
CA SER A 210 -26.12 17.11 -31.00
C SER A 210 -25.58 18.51 -31.33
N PRO A 211 -24.78 19.14 -30.44
CA PRO A 211 -24.20 20.46 -30.70
C PRO A 211 -23.11 20.44 -31.78
N TYR A 212 -22.57 19.28 -32.15
CA TYR A 212 -21.44 19.16 -33.07
C TYR A 212 -21.83 18.52 -34.41
N VAL A 213 -21.47 19.18 -35.51
CA VAL A 213 -21.75 18.71 -36.88
C VAL A 213 -21.09 17.36 -37.17
N ALA A 214 -19.86 17.12 -36.71
CA ALA A 214 -19.19 15.83 -36.91
C ALA A 214 -19.89 14.67 -36.20
N GLN A 215 -20.48 14.91 -35.02
CA GLN A 215 -21.30 13.91 -34.33
C GLN A 215 -22.60 13.64 -35.11
N VAL A 216 -23.27 14.69 -35.60
CA VAL A 216 -24.48 14.56 -36.42
C VAL A 216 -24.18 13.70 -37.66
N ALA A 217 -23.10 14.01 -38.39
CA ALA A 217 -22.68 13.22 -39.55
C ALA A 217 -22.37 11.77 -39.19
N ALA A 218 -21.61 11.53 -38.11
CA ALA A 218 -21.27 10.17 -37.66
C ALA A 218 -22.50 9.33 -37.27
N ILE A 219 -23.53 9.96 -36.67
CA ILE A 219 -24.80 9.31 -36.37
C ILE A 219 -25.57 9.04 -37.66
N GLN A 220 -25.71 10.05 -38.54
CA GLN A 220 -26.39 9.91 -39.83
C GLN A 220 -25.78 8.79 -40.67
N ASP A 221 -24.46 8.69 -40.78
CA ASP A 221 -23.76 7.65 -41.53
C ASP A 221 -24.08 6.23 -41.02
N LYS A 222 -24.25 6.06 -39.70
CA LYS A 222 -24.61 4.76 -39.10
C LYS A 222 -26.11 4.47 -39.17
N VAL A 223 -26.95 5.50 -39.22
CA VAL A 223 -28.42 5.40 -39.29
C VAL A 223 -28.92 5.22 -40.73
N ALA A 224 -28.50 6.07 -41.67
CA ALA A 224 -28.97 6.15 -43.06
C ALA A 224 -28.74 4.84 -43.83
N LYS A 225 -27.69 4.09 -43.48
CA LYS A 225 -27.45 2.75 -44.06
C LYS A 225 -28.49 1.68 -43.70
N LYS A 226 -29.38 1.90 -42.72
CA LYS A 226 -30.26 0.85 -42.18
C LYS A 226 -31.76 1.18 -42.09
N PHE A 227 -32.16 2.44 -41.95
CA PHE A 227 -33.55 2.77 -41.56
C PHE A 227 -34.31 3.69 -42.53
N ASP A 228 -33.67 4.20 -43.59
CA ASP A 228 -34.23 5.21 -44.52
C ASP A 228 -35.37 4.74 -45.45
N LYS A 229 -35.79 3.47 -45.38
CA LYS A 229 -36.76 2.86 -46.33
C LYS A 229 -38.05 2.33 -45.69
N ASN A 230 -38.32 2.63 -44.41
CA ASN A 230 -39.49 2.10 -43.71
C ASN A 230 -40.58 3.17 -43.55
N ASP A 231 -41.71 3.00 -44.23
CA ASP A 231 -42.92 3.80 -44.01
C ASP A 231 -43.37 3.70 -42.54
N GLY A 232 -43.39 4.84 -41.83
CA GLY A 232 -43.92 4.97 -40.47
C GLY A 232 -42.88 5.10 -39.33
N PHE A 233 -41.57 5.02 -39.60
CA PHE A 233 -40.51 5.26 -38.60
C PHE A 233 -39.75 6.56 -38.92
N SER A 234 -40.21 7.69 -38.35
CA SER A 234 -39.61 9.01 -38.62
C SER A 234 -38.44 9.28 -37.67
N LEU A 235 -37.22 9.35 -38.23
CA LEU A 235 -36.00 9.66 -37.49
C LEU A 235 -35.30 10.87 -38.10
N ARG A 236 -35.08 11.90 -37.30
CA ARG A 236 -34.36 13.12 -37.70
C ARG A 236 -33.10 13.30 -36.88
N VAL A 237 -31.98 13.60 -37.53
CA VAL A 237 -30.70 13.87 -36.86
C VAL A 237 -30.20 15.22 -37.34
N LYS A 238 -30.07 16.20 -36.44
CA LYS A 238 -29.62 17.56 -36.76
C LYS A 238 -28.92 18.20 -35.55
N THR A 239 -28.34 19.37 -35.78
CA THR A 239 -27.81 20.23 -34.71
C THR A 239 -28.93 20.89 -33.91
N VAL A 240 -28.60 21.45 -32.74
CA VAL A 240 -29.53 22.22 -31.89
C VAL A 240 -30.22 23.33 -32.73
N ASP A 241 -29.42 24.14 -33.42
CA ASP A 241 -29.91 25.24 -34.27
C ASP A 241 -30.82 24.72 -35.41
N GLY A 242 -30.54 23.53 -35.95
CA GLY A 242 -31.34 22.90 -37.00
C GLY A 242 -32.67 22.29 -36.53
N PHE A 243 -32.89 22.20 -35.21
CA PHE A 243 -34.10 21.69 -34.56
C PHE A 243 -35.01 22.79 -33.99
N GLN A 244 -34.63 24.06 -34.13
CA GLN A 244 -35.48 25.17 -33.68
C GLN A 244 -36.84 25.16 -34.39
N GLY A 245 -37.90 25.44 -33.63
CA GLY A 245 -39.28 25.35 -34.11
C GLY A 245 -39.82 23.93 -34.36
N GLY A 246 -38.96 22.90 -34.35
CA GLY A 246 -39.36 21.50 -34.44
C GLY A 246 -39.74 20.91 -33.09
N GLU A 247 -40.53 19.83 -33.11
CA GLU A 247 -40.83 18.99 -31.96
C GLU A 247 -40.90 17.53 -32.39
N GLU A 248 -40.52 16.61 -31.50
CA GLU A 248 -40.59 15.17 -31.76
C GLU A 248 -41.10 14.44 -30.51
N ASP A 249 -41.68 13.26 -30.68
CA ASP A 249 -42.21 12.48 -29.56
C ASP A 249 -41.09 12.05 -28.58
N ILE A 250 -39.95 11.65 -29.14
CA ILE A 250 -38.75 11.24 -28.41
C ILE A 250 -37.56 12.09 -28.86
N ILE A 251 -36.87 12.74 -27.93
CA ILE A 251 -35.61 13.44 -28.19
C ILE A 251 -34.45 12.73 -27.49
N ILE A 252 -33.41 12.43 -28.25
CA ILE A 252 -32.13 11.92 -27.74
C ILE A 252 -31.08 13.00 -27.94
N ILE A 253 -30.50 13.52 -26.86
CA ILE A 253 -29.41 14.50 -26.92
C ILE A 253 -28.08 13.77 -26.74
N SER A 254 -27.13 13.94 -27.67
CA SER A 254 -25.74 13.48 -27.52
C SER A 254 -24.85 14.68 -27.24
N THR A 255 -24.24 14.73 -26.05
CA THR A 255 -23.44 15.89 -25.60
C THR A 255 -22.01 15.88 -26.12
N VAL A 256 -21.48 14.72 -26.51
CA VAL A 256 -20.15 14.49 -27.13
C VAL A 256 -18.96 14.68 -26.19
N ARG A 257 -18.98 15.74 -25.37
CA ARG A 257 -17.83 16.20 -24.61
C ARG A 257 -17.52 15.25 -23.46
N SER A 258 -16.28 14.79 -23.40
CA SER A 258 -15.75 13.97 -22.31
C SER A 258 -14.29 14.32 -22.09
N ASN A 259 -14.02 15.10 -21.04
CA ASN A 259 -12.70 15.58 -20.68
C ASN A 259 -12.62 15.93 -19.19
N LYS A 260 -11.43 15.79 -18.59
CA LYS A 260 -11.22 16.02 -17.15
C LYS A 260 -11.42 17.47 -16.72
N GLY A 261 -11.27 18.43 -17.63
CA GLY A 261 -11.32 19.86 -17.36
C GLY A 261 -12.72 20.48 -17.41
N GLY A 262 -13.79 19.69 -17.55
CA GLY A 262 -15.17 20.20 -17.55
C GLY A 262 -15.52 21.09 -18.76
N SER A 263 -14.70 21.12 -19.81
CA SER A 263 -14.94 21.98 -20.96
C SER A 263 -16.05 21.41 -21.83
N ILE A 264 -17.14 22.16 -22.01
CA ILE A 264 -18.30 21.70 -22.80
C ILE A 264 -18.55 22.51 -24.09
N GLY A 265 -17.79 23.58 -24.32
CA GLY A 265 -17.81 24.34 -25.58
C GLY A 265 -19.19 24.93 -25.88
N PHE A 266 -19.77 24.65 -27.06
CA PHE A 266 -21.06 25.20 -27.50
C PHE A 266 -22.25 24.90 -26.57
N LEU A 267 -22.14 23.89 -25.71
CA LEU A 267 -23.15 23.58 -24.70
C LEU A 267 -23.16 24.56 -23.51
N SER A 268 -22.15 25.41 -23.35
CA SER A 268 -22.14 26.43 -22.30
C SER A 268 -23.17 27.54 -22.53
N ASN A 269 -23.64 27.70 -23.78
CA ASN A 269 -24.66 28.68 -24.10
C ASN A 269 -26.03 28.24 -23.53
N PHE A 270 -26.57 29.09 -22.66
CA PHE A 270 -27.80 28.85 -21.91
C PHE A 270 -29.03 28.74 -22.83
N GLN A 271 -29.14 29.61 -23.85
CA GLN A 271 -30.26 29.60 -24.80
C GLN A 271 -30.28 28.31 -25.65
N ARG A 272 -29.13 27.84 -26.12
CA ARG A 272 -29.00 26.58 -26.86
C ARG A 272 -29.42 25.37 -26.03
N THR A 273 -29.03 25.38 -24.76
CA THR A 273 -29.41 24.32 -23.82
C THR A 273 -30.93 24.31 -23.62
N ASN A 274 -31.54 25.47 -23.40
CA ASN A 274 -33.00 25.58 -23.28
C ASN A 274 -33.73 25.05 -24.53
N VAL A 275 -33.29 25.45 -25.73
CA VAL A 275 -33.88 24.94 -26.98
C VAL A 275 -33.77 23.42 -27.06
N ALA A 276 -32.58 22.85 -26.80
CA ALA A 276 -32.36 21.41 -26.90
C ALA A 276 -33.26 20.61 -25.94
N LEU A 277 -33.42 21.07 -24.69
CA LEU A 277 -34.23 20.40 -23.66
C LEU A 277 -35.74 20.48 -23.93
N THR A 278 -36.20 21.50 -24.69
CA THR A 278 -37.63 21.80 -24.87
C THR A 278 -38.22 21.30 -26.20
N ARG A 279 -37.52 20.39 -26.91
CA ARG A 279 -37.99 19.81 -28.19
C ARG A 279 -38.83 18.53 -28.03
N ALA A 280 -38.78 17.90 -26.87
CA ALA A 280 -39.43 16.60 -26.64
C ALA A 280 -40.91 16.76 -26.26
N ARG A 281 -41.80 15.89 -26.76
CA ARG A 281 -43.19 15.83 -26.30
C ARG A 281 -43.36 14.85 -25.14
N HIS A 282 -42.88 13.62 -25.30
CA HIS A 282 -43.11 12.53 -24.35
C HIS A 282 -41.84 12.11 -23.60
N CYS A 283 -40.71 11.92 -24.31
CA CYS A 283 -39.46 11.42 -23.72
C CYS A 283 -38.25 12.25 -24.11
N LEU A 284 -37.45 12.65 -23.12
CA LEU A 284 -36.15 13.31 -23.28
C LEU A 284 -35.05 12.44 -22.66
N TRP A 285 -34.14 11.92 -23.49
CA TRP A 285 -33.00 11.12 -23.06
C TRP A 285 -31.69 11.83 -23.39
N ILE A 286 -30.93 12.18 -22.36
CA ILE A 286 -29.67 12.90 -22.49
C ILE A 286 -28.53 11.90 -22.33
N LEU A 287 -27.67 11.80 -23.34
CA LEU A 287 -26.52 10.91 -23.39
C LEU A 287 -25.24 11.76 -23.31
N GLY A 288 -24.43 11.53 -22.28
CA GLY A 288 -23.22 12.33 -22.07
C GLY A 288 -22.37 11.88 -20.91
N ASP A 289 -21.15 12.41 -20.82
CA ASP A 289 -20.30 12.16 -19.67
C ASP A 289 -20.72 13.02 -18.48
N GLY A 290 -21.40 12.39 -17.51
CA GLY A 290 -21.90 13.07 -16.32
C GLY A 290 -20.79 13.73 -15.48
N ARG A 291 -19.54 13.23 -15.51
CA ARG A 291 -18.41 13.84 -14.77
C ARG A 291 -17.98 15.14 -15.43
N THR A 292 -17.84 15.14 -16.75
CA THR A 292 -17.46 16.32 -17.53
C THR A 292 -18.52 17.42 -17.41
N LEU A 293 -19.81 17.06 -17.50
CA LEU A 293 -20.91 18.02 -17.42
C LEU A 293 -21.09 18.60 -16.01
N LEU A 294 -20.90 17.79 -14.97
CA LEU A 294 -20.94 18.23 -13.58
C LEU A 294 -19.85 19.27 -13.27
N ASN A 295 -18.64 19.05 -13.80
CA ASN A 295 -17.48 19.93 -13.60
C ASN A 295 -17.46 21.17 -14.51
N SER A 296 -18.50 21.40 -15.30
CA SER A 296 -18.49 22.47 -16.32
C SER A 296 -18.77 23.87 -15.80
N GLU A 297 -19.18 24.03 -14.53
CA GLU A 297 -19.63 25.30 -13.93
C GLU A 297 -20.72 26.02 -14.74
N THR A 298 -21.52 25.28 -15.52
CA THR A 298 -22.65 25.81 -16.31
C THR A 298 -23.98 25.24 -15.83
N CYS A 299 -25.10 25.63 -16.47
CA CYS A 299 -26.43 25.07 -16.21
C CYS A 299 -26.50 23.53 -16.33
N TRP A 300 -25.56 22.90 -17.06
CA TRP A 300 -25.45 21.44 -17.15
C TRP A 300 -25.02 20.79 -15.83
N SER A 301 -24.28 21.50 -14.97
CA SER A 301 -23.94 21.02 -13.62
C SER A 301 -25.21 20.86 -12.79
N SER A 302 -26.04 21.91 -12.74
CA SER A 302 -27.35 21.88 -12.09
C SER A 302 -28.30 20.84 -12.68
N LEU A 303 -28.24 20.60 -14.00
CA LEU A 303 -29.05 19.59 -14.68
C LEU A 303 -28.68 18.17 -14.24
N VAL A 304 -27.37 17.88 -14.15
CA VAL A 304 -26.88 16.57 -13.69
C VAL A 304 -27.30 16.34 -12.23
N ASP A 305 -27.15 17.34 -11.36
CA ASP A 305 -27.54 17.20 -9.96
C ASP A 305 -29.07 17.07 -9.79
N ASP A 306 -29.85 17.85 -10.52
CA ASP A 306 -31.31 17.70 -10.56
C ASP A 306 -31.72 16.29 -11.01
N SER A 307 -31.07 15.73 -12.04
CA SER A 307 -31.36 14.37 -12.49
C SER A 307 -31.05 13.31 -11.44
N LYS A 308 -30.00 13.49 -10.62
CA LYS A 308 -29.67 12.60 -9.51
C LYS A 308 -30.69 12.71 -8.38
N VAL A 309 -31.07 13.93 -8.00
CA VAL A 309 -32.08 14.20 -6.96
C VAL A 309 -33.43 13.60 -7.33
N ARG A 310 -33.82 13.69 -8.61
CA ARG A 310 -35.06 13.11 -9.13
C ARG A 310 -34.98 11.61 -9.47
N HIS A 311 -33.88 10.93 -9.13
CA HIS A 311 -33.63 9.52 -9.46
C HIS A 311 -33.78 9.17 -10.96
N CYS A 312 -33.47 10.14 -11.83
CA CYS A 312 -33.50 10.02 -13.28
C CYS A 312 -32.09 9.97 -13.90
N PHE A 313 -31.04 9.87 -13.07
CA PHE A 313 -29.65 9.68 -13.48
C PHE A 313 -29.33 8.18 -13.50
N PHE A 314 -28.95 7.67 -14.66
CA PHE A 314 -28.62 6.27 -14.90
C PHE A 314 -27.22 6.15 -15.47
N ARG A 315 -26.54 5.04 -15.20
CA ARG A 315 -25.27 4.75 -15.87
C ARG A 315 -25.53 3.84 -17.06
N ALA A 316 -24.91 4.14 -18.20
CA ALA A 316 -25.08 3.36 -19.41
C ALA A 316 -24.62 1.89 -19.27
N ASP A 317 -23.73 1.60 -18.32
CA ASP A 317 -23.19 0.26 -18.05
C ASP A 317 -24.13 -0.63 -17.22
N GLU A 318 -25.20 -0.08 -16.65
CA GLU A 318 -26.22 -0.86 -15.92
C GLU A 318 -27.12 -1.68 -16.86
N ASP A 319 -27.31 -1.23 -18.10
CA ASP A 319 -28.04 -1.98 -19.12
C ASP A 319 -27.08 -2.90 -19.90
N LYS A 320 -27.38 -4.22 -19.87
CA LYS A 320 -26.52 -5.25 -20.49
C LYS A 320 -26.33 -5.06 -21.99
N GLU A 321 -27.36 -4.59 -22.68
CA GLU A 321 -27.36 -4.44 -24.14
C GLU A 321 -26.61 -3.17 -24.57
N ILE A 322 -26.68 -2.10 -23.77
CA ILE A 322 -25.87 -0.89 -23.94
C ILE A 322 -24.40 -1.14 -23.58
N ALA A 323 -24.11 -1.81 -22.46
CA ALA A 323 -22.76 -2.16 -22.05
C ALA A 323 -22.01 -2.98 -23.12
N LYS A 324 -22.71 -3.92 -23.78
CA LYS A 324 -22.16 -4.68 -24.90
C LYS A 324 -21.82 -3.78 -26.10
N ALA A 325 -22.69 -2.82 -26.43
CA ALA A 325 -22.45 -1.88 -27.53
C ALA A 325 -21.24 -0.96 -27.26
N ILE A 326 -21.07 -0.51 -26.00
CA ILE A 326 -19.89 0.26 -25.57
C ILE A 326 -18.62 -0.58 -25.75
N LEU A 327 -18.64 -1.85 -25.34
CA LEU A 327 -17.49 -2.75 -25.46
C LEU A 327 -17.11 -3.04 -26.92
N GLU A 328 -18.09 -3.24 -27.80
CA GLU A 328 -17.87 -3.44 -29.24
C GLU A 328 -17.25 -2.20 -29.89
N ALA A 329 -17.76 -1.00 -29.60
CA ALA A 329 -17.22 0.25 -30.11
C ALA A 329 -15.77 0.49 -29.66
N LYS A 330 -15.46 0.21 -28.38
CA LYS A 330 -14.09 0.32 -27.86
C LYS A 330 -13.12 -0.67 -28.50
N LYS A 331 -13.59 -1.88 -28.84
CA LYS A 331 -12.77 -2.86 -29.57
C LYS A 331 -12.45 -2.38 -30.98
N GLU A 332 -13.41 -1.81 -31.70
CA GLU A 332 -13.21 -1.27 -33.05
C GLU A 332 -12.20 -0.11 -33.06
N LEU A 333 -12.21 0.74 -32.02
CA LEU A 333 -11.30 1.89 -31.90
C LEU A 333 -9.89 1.54 -31.43
N SER A 334 -9.60 0.27 -31.09
CA SER A 334 -8.34 -0.15 -30.46
C SER A 334 -7.98 0.62 -29.17
N GLN A 335 -8.97 1.30 -28.55
CA GLN A 335 -8.85 2.09 -27.32
C GLN A 335 -9.00 1.20 -26.07
N LEU A 336 -8.28 0.08 -26.05
CA LEU A 336 -8.32 -0.88 -24.93
C LEU A 336 -7.57 -0.37 -23.69
N ASP A 337 -6.73 0.65 -23.84
CA ASP A 337 -5.94 1.24 -22.76
C ASP A 337 -6.82 1.90 -21.68
N ASP A 338 -8.01 2.39 -22.04
CA ASP A 338 -9.01 2.93 -21.09
C ASP A 338 -9.74 1.85 -20.28
N LEU A 339 -9.70 0.60 -20.74
CA LEU A 339 -10.33 -0.53 -20.04
C LEU A 339 -9.51 -1.00 -18.84
N LEU A 340 -8.36 -0.36 -18.58
CA LEU A 340 -7.47 -0.61 -17.46
C LEU A 340 -7.68 0.36 -16.29
N ASN A 341 -8.59 1.33 -16.44
CA ASN A 341 -9.01 2.18 -15.34
C ASN A 341 -9.75 1.40 -14.24
N GLY A 342 -9.60 1.86 -12.99
CA GLY A 342 -10.18 1.27 -11.77
C GLY A 342 -11.67 0.90 -11.85
N ASP A 343 -12.42 1.67 -12.64
CA ASP A 343 -13.88 1.57 -12.80
C ASP A 343 -14.33 0.67 -13.96
N SER A 344 -13.42 0.04 -14.72
CA SER A 344 -13.78 -0.63 -15.98
C SER A 344 -14.67 -1.87 -15.79
N ILE A 345 -15.59 -2.05 -16.74
CA ILE A 345 -16.56 -3.17 -16.81
C ILE A 345 -15.83 -4.53 -16.86
N LEU A 346 -14.59 -4.59 -17.36
CA LEU A 346 -13.85 -5.85 -17.54
C LEU A 346 -13.40 -6.50 -16.22
N PHE A 347 -13.08 -5.70 -15.20
CA PHE A 347 -12.67 -6.24 -13.89
C PHE A 347 -13.87 -6.53 -12.98
N LYS A 348 -14.95 -5.75 -13.07
CA LYS A 348 -16.20 -6.00 -12.33
C LYS A 348 -16.95 -7.25 -12.80
N SER A 349 -16.78 -7.64 -14.06
CA SER A 349 -17.42 -8.85 -14.64
C SER A 349 -16.55 -10.11 -14.61
N ALA A 350 -15.31 -10.02 -14.08
CA ALA A 350 -14.39 -11.14 -13.99
C ALA A 350 -14.94 -12.23 -13.05
N ARG A 351 -15.11 -13.44 -13.57
CA ARG A 351 -15.67 -14.57 -12.83
C ARG A 351 -14.61 -15.34 -12.04
N TRP A 352 -13.36 -15.37 -12.52
CA TRP A 352 -12.23 -16.01 -11.87
C TRP A 352 -11.31 -14.99 -11.22
N LYS A 353 -10.91 -15.24 -9.97
CA LYS A 353 -9.75 -14.57 -9.35
C LYS A 353 -8.48 -15.11 -10.01
N VAL A 354 -7.69 -14.24 -10.64
CA VAL A 354 -6.42 -14.60 -11.29
C VAL A 354 -5.27 -14.15 -10.41
N LEU A 355 -4.41 -15.09 -10.04
CA LEU A 355 -3.20 -14.86 -9.26
C LEU A 355 -1.99 -15.09 -10.15
N PHE A 356 -0.98 -14.23 -10.11
CA PHE A 356 0.26 -14.44 -10.85
C PHE A 356 1.48 -14.37 -9.93
N SER A 357 2.53 -15.09 -10.29
CA SER A 357 3.72 -15.27 -9.47
C SER A 357 4.74 -14.11 -9.61
N ASP A 358 5.71 -14.04 -8.70
CA ASP A 358 6.85 -13.12 -8.82
C ASP A 358 7.70 -13.35 -10.08
N ASN A 359 7.85 -14.60 -10.55
CA ASN A 359 8.56 -14.89 -11.80
C ASN A 359 7.77 -14.33 -12.98
N PHE A 360 6.45 -14.49 -13.00
CA PHE A 360 5.61 -13.86 -14.03
C PHE A 360 5.81 -12.34 -14.04
N LYS A 361 5.84 -11.68 -12.86
CA LYS A 361 6.07 -10.23 -12.75
C LYS A 361 7.39 -9.83 -13.40
N LYS A 362 8.48 -10.53 -13.07
CA LYS A 362 9.83 -10.30 -13.62
C LYS A 362 9.88 -10.57 -15.13
N SER A 363 9.36 -11.71 -15.57
CA SER A 363 9.30 -12.09 -16.99
C SER A 363 8.48 -11.10 -17.80
N PHE A 364 7.35 -10.62 -17.27
CA PHE A 364 6.51 -9.60 -17.91
C PHE A 364 7.23 -8.25 -18.05
N GLY A 365 7.94 -7.81 -17.00
CA GLY A 365 8.75 -6.59 -17.01
C GLY A 365 9.89 -6.64 -18.04
N ASN A 366 10.42 -7.84 -18.32
CA ASN A 366 11.46 -8.04 -19.33
C ASN A 366 10.94 -8.01 -20.78
N ILE A 367 9.61 -7.99 -21.01
CA ILE A 367 9.03 -7.94 -22.35
C ILE A 367 9.18 -6.53 -22.93
N LYS A 368 10.12 -6.35 -23.88
CA LYS A 368 10.39 -5.05 -24.51
C LYS A 368 9.24 -4.51 -25.39
N SER A 369 8.39 -5.39 -25.92
CA SER A 369 7.30 -5.01 -26.82
C SER A 369 6.02 -4.70 -26.03
N LEU A 370 5.60 -3.43 -26.05
CA LEU A 370 4.33 -2.99 -25.46
C LEU A 370 3.13 -3.72 -26.09
N GLN A 371 3.20 -4.09 -27.37
CA GLN A 371 2.15 -4.88 -28.03
C GLN A 371 2.04 -6.28 -27.42
N THR A 372 3.17 -6.95 -27.17
CA THR A 372 3.20 -8.28 -26.54
C THR A 372 2.68 -8.22 -25.10
N GLN A 373 3.07 -7.20 -24.33
CA GLN A 373 2.55 -6.94 -22.98
C GLN A 373 1.02 -6.79 -22.99
N LYS A 374 0.47 -6.00 -23.92
CA LYS A 374 -0.99 -5.84 -24.10
C LYS A 374 -1.68 -7.16 -24.48
N PHE A 375 -1.07 -7.99 -25.34
CA PHE A 375 -1.63 -9.30 -25.69
C PHE A 375 -1.68 -10.26 -24.50
N VAL A 376 -0.64 -10.27 -23.67
CA VAL A 376 -0.60 -11.06 -22.44
C VAL A 376 -1.73 -10.64 -21.49
N ILE A 377 -1.89 -9.35 -21.23
CA ILE A 377 -2.97 -8.83 -20.37
C ILE A 377 -4.35 -9.18 -20.94
N ASN A 378 -4.56 -9.05 -22.25
CA ASN A 378 -5.82 -9.41 -22.90
C ASN A 378 -6.14 -10.90 -22.73
N LEU A 379 -5.13 -11.77 -22.87
CA LEU A 379 -5.31 -13.19 -22.60
C LEU A 379 -5.69 -13.45 -21.15
N LEU A 380 -5.03 -12.81 -20.18
CA LEU A 380 -5.39 -12.95 -18.75
C LEU A 380 -6.83 -12.49 -18.47
N LEU A 381 -7.29 -11.40 -19.10
CA LEU A 381 -8.66 -10.92 -19.01
C LEU A 381 -9.69 -11.85 -19.67
N LYS A 382 -9.33 -12.53 -20.77
CA LYS A 382 -10.18 -13.57 -21.35
C LYS A 382 -10.31 -14.76 -20.40
N LEU A 383 -9.18 -15.19 -19.82
CA LEU A 383 -9.14 -16.29 -18.88
C LEU A 383 -9.90 -15.97 -17.59
N SER A 384 -9.84 -14.72 -17.09
CA SER A 384 -10.58 -14.27 -15.91
C SER A 384 -12.09 -14.29 -16.13
N ASN A 385 -12.56 -14.06 -17.35
CA ASN A 385 -13.97 -14.13 -17.74
C ASN A 385 -14.47 -15.56 -18.04
N GLY A 386 -13.64 -16.59 -17.82
CA GLY A 386 -14.03 -17.99 -18.02
C GLY A 386 -13.86 -18.49 -19.46
N TRP A 387 -13.29 -17.71 -20.37
CA TRP A 387 -12.98 -18.18 -21.71
C TRP A 387 -11.90 -19.26 -21.67
N ARG A 388 -12.07 -20.32 -22.46
CA ARG A 388 -11.07 -21.37 -22.68
C ARG A 388 -11.01 -21.71 -24.18
N PRO A 389 -9.83 -22.05 -24.72
CA PRO A 389 -9.72 -22.43 -26.13
C PRO A 389 -10.55 -23.70 -26.41
N ARG A 390 -11.37 -23.68 -27.46
CA ARG A 390 -12.06 -24.88 -27.98
C ARG A 390 -10.98 -25.84 -28.50
N LYS A 391 -11.02 -27.11 -28.08
CA LYS A 391 -10.00 -28.12 -28.39
C LYS A 391 -9.59 -28.06 -29.86
N LEU A 392 -8.40 -27.53 -30.16
CA LEU A 392 -7.71 -27.86 -31.41
C LEU A 392 -7.20 -29.28 -31.25
N LYS A 393 -7.63 -30.19 -32.14
CA LYS A 393 -6.91 -31.43 -32.38
C LYS A 393 -5.51 -31.04 -32.87
N GLY A 394 -4.47 -31.20 -32.06
CA GLY A 394 -3.12 -30.84 -32.50
C GLY A 394 -1.99 -30.92 -31.47
N ASP A 395 -2.13 -30.31 -30.28
CA ASP A 395 -1.00 -30.27 -29.34
C ASP A 395 -1.10 -31.40 -28.31
N THR A 396 -0.44 -32.51 -28.65
CA THR A 396 -0.19 -33.64 -27.75
C THR A 396 1.25 -33.57 -27.26
N PHE A 397 1.44 -33.80 -25.97
CA PHE A 397 2.66 -34.12 -25.20
C PHE A 397 3.32 -33.03 -24.33
N CYS A 398 3.18 -33.25 -23.01
CA CYS A 398 4.34 -33.62 -22.18
C CYS A 398 3.94 -34.87 -21.34
N GLY A 399 4.76 -35.92 -21.38
CA GLY A 399 4.53 -37.18 -20.68
C GLY A 399 5.02 -37.16 -19.22
N SER A 400 4.32 -36.43 -18.34
CA SER A 400 4.42 -36.56 -16.88
C SER A 400 3.02 -36.48 -16.23
N PRO A 401 2.81 -36.92 -14.98
CA PRO A 401 1.50 -37.30 -14.43
C PRO A 401 0.50 -36.17 -14.10
N ILE A 402 0.70 -34.92 -14.55
CA ILE A 402 -0.08 -33.79 -14.01
C ILE A 402 -0.91 -33.08 -15.10
N GLN A 403 -2.15 -33.54 -15.26
CA GLN A 403 -3.21 -32.96 -16.09
C GLN A 403 -3.73 -31.57 -15.61
N LEU A 404 -3.05 -30.90 -14.67
CA LEU A 404 -3.49 -29.63 -14.06
C LEU A 404 -2.91 -28.39 -14.74
N LEU A 405 -1.76 -28.51 -15.41
CA LEU A 405 -1.10 -27.39 -16.10
C LEU A 405 -1.73 -27.14 -17.46
N LYS A 406 -2.12 -25.88 -17.71
CA LYS A 406 -2.61 -25.37 -18.99
C LYS A 406 -1.62 -24.36 -19.55
N GLN A 407 -1.27 -24.53 -20.83
CA GLN A 407 -0.38 -23.66 -21.58
C GLN A 407 -1.18 -22.81 -22.58
N TYR A 408 -0.86 -21.52 -22.68
CA TYR A 408 -1.50 -20.60 -23.63
C TYR A 408 -0.45 -19.83 -24.42
N LYS A 409 -0.56 -19.87 -25.76
CA LYS A 409 0.38 -19.20 -26.66
C LYS A 409 0.05 -17.71 -26.83
N VAL A 410 1.06 -16.84 -26.71
CA VAL A 410 1.00 -15.40 -27.00
C VAL A 410 2.23 -14.99 -27.81
N GLY A 411 2.08 -14.89 -29.13
CA GLY A 411 3.22 -14.62 -30.02
C GLY A 411 4.25 -15.76 -29.98
N GLY A 412 5.51 -15.41 -29.65
CA GLY A 412 6.61 -16.36 -29.46
C GLY A 412 6.79 -16.88 -28.02
N LEU A 413 5.91 -16.46 -27.09
CA LEU A 413 5.97 -16.82 -25.67
C LEU A 413 4.74 -17.64 -25.25
N TYR A 414 4.86 -18.33 -24.12
CA TYR A 414 3.80 -19.15 -23.54
C TYR A 414 3.54 -18.80 -22.09
N ILE A 415 2.26 -18.69 -21.73
CA ILE A 415 1.80 -18.52 -20.35
C ILE A 415 1.45 -19.89 -19.78
N LEU A 416 2.06 -20.23 -18.65
CA LEU A 416 1.77 -21.45 -17.89
C LEU A 416 0.83 -21.13 -16.71
N SER A 417 -0.24 -21.92 -16.58
CA SER A 417 -1.26 -21.73 -15.54
C SER A 417 -1.74 -23.04 -14.94
N SER A 418 -2.23 -22.98 -13.71
CA SER A 418 -2.95 -24.07 -13.05
C SER A 418 -4.20 -23.54 -12.33
N VAL A 419 -5.16 -24.42 -12.06
CA VAL A 419 -6.30 -24.12 -11.18
C VAL A 419 -5.88 -24.46 -9.75
N ASP A 420 -6.16 -23.57 -8.81
CA ASP A 420 -5.88 -23.72 -7.40
C ASP A 420 -7.10 -23.33 -6.55
N ILE A 421 -7.04 -23.50 -5.23
CA ILE A 421 -8.14 -23.14 -4.32
C ILE A 421 -7.65 -22.10 -3.32
N ALA A 422 -8.34 -20.96 -3.25
CA ALA A 422 -8.09 -19.91 -2.26
C ALA A 422 -9.22 -19.86 -1.23
N LYS A 423 -8.90 -19.50 0.01
CA LYS A 423 -9.85 -19.34 1.11
C LYS A 423 -10.03 -17.86 1.42
N ASP A 424 -11.26 -17.38 1.32
CA ASP A 424 -11.68 -16.07 1.85
C ASP A 424 -12.75 -16.31 2.93
N THR A 425 -14.03 -16.04 2.65
CA THR A 425 -15.18 -16.47 3.47
C THR A 425 -15.67 -17.86 3.11
N SER A 426 -15.24 -18.35 1.94
CA SER A 426 -15.53 -19.66 1.35
C SER A 426 -14.30 -20.10 0.55
N TYR A 427 -14.18 -21.40 0.28
CA TYR A 427 -13.13 -21.91 -0.60
C TYR A 427 -13.57 -21.72 -2.05
N THR A 428 -12.81 -21.01 -2.86
CA THR A 428 -13.15 -20.74 -4.27
C THR A 428 -12.00 -21.15 -5.17
N GLN A 429 -12.31 -21.71 -6.35
CA GLN A 429 -11.29 -21.96 -7.37
C GLN A 429 -10.72 -20.64 -7.91
N VAL A 430 -9.40 -20.59 -8.00
CA VAL A 430 -8.63 -19.46 -8.54
C VAL A 430 -7.71 -19.93 -9.66
N LEU A 431 -7.35 -19.03 -10.57
CA LEU A 431 -6.42 -19.32 -11.64
C LEU A 431 -5.02 -18.80 -11.26
N LYS A 432 -4.07 -19.71 -11.03
CA LYS A 432 -2.66 -19.36 -10.76
C LYS A 432 -1.85 -19.34 -12.06
N ILE A 433 -1.16 -18.24 -12.31
CA ILE A 433 -0.25 -18.03 -13.43
C ILE A 433 1.18 -18.12 -12.91
N TRP A 434 1.95 -19.07 -13.43
CA TRP A 434 3.28 -19.38 -12.92
C TRP A 434 4.38 -18.55 -13.59
N ASP A 435 4.35 -18.40 -14.91
CA ASP A 435 5.37 -17.64 -15.65
C ASP A 435 4.97 -17.37 -17.11
N ILE A 436 5.75 -16.51 -17.79
CA ILE A 436 5.73 -16.30 -19.26
C ILE A 436 7.11 -16.64 -19.81
N LEU A 437 7.20 -17.73 -20.57
CA LEU A 437 8.49 -18.27 -21.01
C LEU A 437 8.49 -18.65 -22.50
N PRO A 438 9.65 -18.66 -23.17
CA PRO A 438 9.80 -19.29 -24.48
C PRO A 438 9.70 -20.81 -24.37
N LEU A 439 9.48 -21.48 -25.51
CA LEU A 439 9.19 -22.93 -25.54
C LEU A 439 10.32 -23.78 -24.93
N GLU A 440 11.59 -23.36 -25.07
CA GLU A 440 12.74 -24.13 -24.59
C GLU A 440 12.84 -24.19 -23.06
N GLU A 441 12.25 -23.23 -22.34
CA GLU A 441 12.36 -23.13 -20.88
C GLU A 441 11.20 -23.79 -20.13
N ILE A 442 10.10 -24.12 -20.82
CA ILE A 442 8.91 -24.75 -20.25
C ILE A 442 9.21 -26.07 -19.53
N PRO A 443 10.00 -27.02 -20.09
CA PRO A 443 10.26 -28.30 -19.43
C PRO A 443 10.94 -28.15 -18.06
N LYS A 444 11.81 -27.13 -17.91
CA LYS A 444 12.48 -26.84 -16.63
C LYS A 444 11.47 -26.40 -15.57
N LEU A 445 10.49 -25.57 -15.94
CA LEU A 445 9.44 -25.13 -15.02
C LEU A 445 8.45 -26.26 -14.70
N VAL A 446 8.07 -27.08 -15.69
CA VAL A 446 7.16 -28.22 -15.48
C VAL A 446 7.76 -29.22 -14.47
N ASN A 447 9.01 -29.62 -14.64
CA ASN A 447 9.70 -30.50 -13.67
C ASN A 447 9.74 -29.90 -12.25
N ARG A 448 9.84 -28.57 -12.14
CA ARG A 448 9.81 -27.87 -10.85
C ARG A 448 8.42 -27.91 -10.22
N LEU A 449 7.36 -27.67 -11.00
CA LEU A 449 5.98 -27.69 -10.53
C LEU A 449 5.50 -29.10 -10.18
N ASP A 450 5.99 -30.12 -10.90
CA ASP A 450 5.67 -31.53 -10.62
C ASP A 450 6.10 -31.94 -9.21
N ASN A 451 7.26 -31.45 -8.76
CA ASN A 451 7.72 -31.67 -7.38
C ASN A 451 6.80 -31.02 -6.35
N ILE A 452 6.24 -29.84 -6.63
CA ILE A 452 5.32 -29.13 -5.71
C ILE A 452 3.97 -29.85 -5.64
N PHE A 453 3.38 -30.17 -6.79
CA PHE A 453 2.08 -30.85 -6.84
C PHE A 453 2.11 -32.25 -6.20
N SER A 454 3.28 -32.91 -6.16
CA SER A 454 3.46 -34.19 -5.45
C SER A 454 3.17 -34.12 -3.95
N MET A 455 3.35 -32.94 -3.35
CA MET A 455 3.13 -32.68 -1.92
C MET A 455 1.65 -32.42 -1.57
N TYR A 456 0.82 -32.15 -2.58
CA TYR A 456 -0.60 -31.84 -2.34
C TYR A 456 -1.37 -33.10 -2.00
N THR A 457 -2.41 -32.96 -1.18
CA THR A 457 -3.32 -34.09 -0.89
C THR A 457 -4.12 -34.46 -2.13
N ASP A 458 -4.49 -35.74 -2.23
CA ASP A 458 -5.27 -36.23 -3.37
C ASP A 458 -6.68 -35.60 -3.40
N ASP A 459 -7.25 -35.30 -2.21
CA ASP A 459 -8.52 -34.55 -2.10
C ASP A 459 -8.38 -33.14 -2.69
N TYR A 460 -7.32 -32.40 -2.35
CA TYR A 460 -7.05 -31.07 -2.88
C TYR A 460 -6.91 -31.08 -4.41
N LEU A 461 -6.09 -32.00 -4.93
CA LEU A 461 -5.87 -32.15 -6.37
C LEU A 461 -7.15 -32.52 -7.13
N SER A 462 -8.02 -33.33 -6.52
CA SER A 462 -9.31 -33.69 -7.11
C SER A 462 -10.23 -32.48 -7.27
N ARG A 463 -10.27 -31.60 -6.27
CA ARG A 463 -11.08 -30.38 -6.27
C ARG A 463 -10.56 -29.32 -7.25
N CYS A 464 -9.25 -29.21 -7.44
CA CYS A 464 -8.67 -28.37 -8.48
C CYS A 464 -9.03 -28.82 -9.92
N LYS A 465 -9.37 -30.10 -10.12
CA LYS A 465 -9.73 -30.66 -11.44
C LYS A 465 -11.21 -30.49 -11.79
N LEU A 466 -12.08 -30.19 -10.82
CA LEU A 466 -13.51 -30.02 -11.06
C LEU A 466 -13.76 -28.83 -12.00
N LYS A 467 -14.66 -29.04 -12.98
CA LYS A 467 -15.05 -28.03 -13.96
C LYS A 467 -16.54 -27.76 -13.83
N ASN A 468 -16.90 -26.49 -13.76
CA ASN A 468 -18.27 -26.03 -13.87
C ASN A 468 -18.40 -25.17 -15.13
N ILE A 469 -19.44 -25.42 -15.94
CA ILE A 469 -19.64 -24.78 -17.24
C ILE A 469 -21.01 -24.11 -17.24
N GLU A 470 -21.02 -22.80 -17.47
CA GLU A 470 -22.24 -22.02 -17.71
C GLU A 470 -22.24 -21.53 -19.16
N GLY A 471 -23.00 -22.20 -20.02
CA GLY A 471 -23.00 -21.94 -21.47
C GLY A 471 -21.67 -22.32 -22.11
N ASP A 472 -20.96 -21.33 -22.67
CA ASP A 472 -19.65 -21.50 -23.33
C ASP A 472 -18.45 -21.17 -22.39
N LEU A 473 -18.70 -20.84 -21.12
CA LEU A 473 -17.69 -20.33 -20.19
C LEU A 473 -17.47 -21.31 -19.01
N GLU A 474 -16.20 -21.51 -18.63
CA GLU A 474 -15.82 -22.23 -17.41
C GLU A 474 -15.93 -21.26 -16.22
N VAL A 475 -16.62 -21.64 -15.13
CA VAL A 475 -16.81 -20.81 -13.92
C VAL A 475 -16.18 -21.50 -12.69
N PRO A 476 -15.69 -20.74 -11.69
CA PRO A 476 -15.06 -21.35 -10.52
C PRO A 476 -16.08 -22.04 -9.61
N MET A 477 -15.65 -23.15 -9.01
CA MET A 477 -16.39 -23.81 -7.92
C MET A 477 -16.20 -23.08 -6.59
N ILE A 478 -17.24 -23.10 -5.75
CA ILE A 478 -17.25 -22.51 -4.40
C ILE A 478 -17.70 -23.56 -3.39
N TRP A 479 -16.97 -23.71 -2.28
CA TRP A 479 -17.28 -24.59 -1.15
C TRP A 479 -17.38 -23.80 0.16
N LYS A 480 -18.22 -24.24 1.10
CA LYS A 480 -18.42 -23.54 2.38
C LYS A 480 -17.19 -23.68 3.29
N ALA A 481 -16.91 -22.68 4.13
CA ALA A 481 -15.74 -22.68 5.02
C ALA A 481 -15.73 -23.77 6.11
N THR A 482 -16.84 -24.49 6.29
CA THR A 482 -16.94 -25.65 7.20
C THR A 482 -16.20 -26.90 6.68
N ASP A 483 -15.90 -26.95 5.38
CA ASP A 483 -15.14 -28.04 4.78
C ASP A 483 -13.64 -27.77 5.00
N VAL A 484 -13.00 -28.45 5.96
CA VAL A 484 -11.54 -28.30 6.18
C VAL A 484 -10.78 -28.94 5.01
N ILE A 485 -10.36 -28.14 4.04
CA ILE A 485 -9.56 -28.61 2.90
C ILE A 485 -8.07 -28.54 3.29
N VAL A 486 -7.44 -29.70 3.43
CA VAL A 486 -6.00 -29.80 3.72
C VAL A 486 -5.21 -29.79 2.41
N GLN A 487 -4.42 -28.75 2.16
CA GLN A 487 -3.65 -28.61 0.93
C GLN A 487 -2.46 -29.59 0.85
N PHE A 488 -1.69 -29.72 1.93
CA PHE A 488 -0.44 -30.49 1.95
C PHE A 488 -0.57 -31.82 2.70
N LYS A 489 0.09 -32.88 2.22
CA LYS A 489 0.19 -34.15 2.92
C LYS A 489 0.92 -33.95 4.26
N LYS A 490 0.29 -34.31 5.39
CA LYS A 490 0.99 -34.46 6.67
C LYS A 490 1.83 -35.73 6.59
N ASN A 491 3.14 -35.64 6.42
CA ASN A 491 3.98 -36.81 6.52
C ASN A 491 4.36 -37.08 7.97
N ALA A 492 3.94 -38.25 8.44
CA ALA A 492 4.39 -38.91 9.65
C ALA A 492 5.88 -39.23 9.58
N GLU A 493 6.48 -39.32 10.77
CA GLU A 493 7.70 -40.05 11.15
C GLU A 493 8.53 -40.71 10.05
N SER A 494 9.83 -40.36 10.06
CA SER A 494 10.97 -41.14 9.56
C SER A 494 10.64 -42.47 8.89
N VAL A 495 10.61 -42.48 7.55
CA VAL A 495 10.75 -43.75 6.81
C VAL A 495 12.21 -44.19 6.96
N ASN A 496 12.36 -45.27 7.72
CA ASN A 496 13.60 -45.98 7.97
C ASN A 496 14.38 -46.30 6.68
N GLY A 497 15.71 -46.21 6.84
CA GLY A 497 16.79 -46.80 6.05
C GLY A 497 16.47 -47.42 4.68
N SER A 498 16.92 -46.75 3.62
CA SER A 498 17.53 -47.46 2.50
C SER A 498 18.70 -46.64 1.94
N THR A 499 19.84 -47.30 1.86
CA THR A 499 21.12 -46.83 1.34
C THR A 499 20.99 -46.44 -0.13
N ALA A 500 21.01 -45.14 -0.43
CA ALA A 500 21.13 -44.61 -1.78
C ALA A 500 22.50 -43.92 -1.92
N GLY A 501 23.23 -44.32 -2.95
CA GLY A 501 24.64 -44.02 -3.17
C GLY A 501 24.99 -42.54 -3.30
N ILE A 502 26.27 -42.28 -3.03
CA ILE A 502 26.98 -41.00 -3.14
C ILE A 502 26.70 -40.38 -4.51
N THR A 503 25.84 -39.36 -4.55
CA THR A 503 25.71 -38.44 -5.69
C THR A 503 25.90 -37.00 -5.22
N ASP A 504 26.96 -36.40 -5.75
CA ASP A 504 27.36 -34.99 -5.80
C ASP A 504 26.51 -33.96 -5.02
N GLY A 505 27.04 -33.49 -3.89
CA GLY A 505 26.42 -32.50 -3.00
C GLY A 505 26.12 -31.14 -3.66
N ARG A 506 26.67 -30.85 -4.85
CA ARG A 506 26.35 -29.63 -5.60
C ARG A 506 24.95 -29.63 -6.21
N SER A 507 24.46 -30.77 -6.71
CA SER A 507 23.13 -30.85 -7.33
C SER A 507 21.98 -30.77 -6.31
N TYR A 508 22.22 -31.20 -5.08
CA TYR A 508 21.22 -31.15 -4.01
C TYR A 508 21.03 -29.72 -3.51
N VAL A 509 22.13 -28.96 -3.41
CA VAL A 509 22.13 -27.54 -3.03
C VAL A 509 21.43 -26.65 -4.06
N GLU A 510 21.62 -26.89 -5.36
CA GLU A 510 20.85 -26.18 -6.40
C GLU A 510 19.37 -26.57 -6.36
N ASN A 511 19.05 -27.85 -6.20
CA ASN A 511 17.65 -28.31 -6.14
C ASN A 511 16.91 -27.83 -4.88
N SER A 512 17.58 -27.71 -3.73
CA SER A 512 16.97 -27.13 -2.52
C SER A 512 16.76 -25.62 -2.68
N LYS A 513 17.76 -24.86 -3.13
CA LYS A 513 17.63 -23.41 -3.40
C LYS A 513 16.48 -23.11 -4.38
N VAL A 514 16.32 -23.93 -5.41
CA VAL A 514 15.23 -23.79 -6.40
C VAL A 514 13.87 -24.17 -5.80
N ARG A 515 13.76 -25.24 -4.99
CA ARG A 515 12.51 -25.62 -4.30
C ARG A 515 12.06 -24.56 -3.29
N ASP A 516 13.01 -24.01 -2.53
CA ASP A 516 12.76 -22.97 -1.54
C ASP A 516 12.28 -21.67 -2.21
N SER A 517 12.88 -21.31 -3.35
CA SER A 517 12.49 -20.11 -4.10
C SER A 517 11.05 -20.15 -4.62
N LEU A 518 10.51 -21.34 -4.93
CA LEU A 518 9.17 -21.53 -5.48
C LEU A 518 8.08 -21.55 -4.40
N LEU A 519 8.35 -22.13 -3.23
CA LEU A 519 7.43 -22.14 -2.09
C LEU A 519 7.32 -20.77 -1.41
N LEU A 520 8.37 -19.95 -1.53
CA LEU A 520 8.41 -18.57 -1.07
C LEU A 520 7.94 -17.54 -2.11
N MET A 521 7.45 -18.00 -3.26
CA MET A 521 6.93 -17.10 -4.28
C MET A 521 5.71 -16.34 -3.77
N LYS A 522 5.82 -15.02 -3.86
CA LYS A 522 4.68 -14.12 -3.69
C LYS A 522 3.75 -14.26 -4.89
N PHE A 523 2.45 -14.32 -4.60
CA PHE A 523 1.40 -14.29 -5.60
C PHE A 523 0.66 -12.95 -5.52
N TYR A 524 0.30 -12.41 -6.67
CA TYR A 524 -0.33 -11.11 -6.80
C TYR A 524 -1.69 -11.28 -7.47
N SER A 525 -2.73 -10.65 -6.91
CA SER A 525 -4.07 -10.66 -7.53
C SER A 525 -4.12 -9.70 -8.71
N LEU A 526 -4.65 -10.16 -9.84
CA LEU A 526 -4.90 -9.32 -11.00
C LEU A 526 -5.99 -8.30 -10.66
N SER A 527 -5.65 -7.02 -10.74
CA SER A 527 -6.55 -5.88 -10.57
C SER A 527 -6.22 -4.77 -11.55
N SER A 528 -7.13 -3.82 -11.73
CA SER A 528 -6.93 -2.63 -12.57
C SER A 528 -5.67 -1.83 -12.19
N GLY A 529 -5.47 -1.58 -10.89
CA GLY A 529 -4.26 -0.92 -10.37
C GLY A 529 -2.98 -1.69 -10.71
N VAL A 530 -3.02 -3.03 -10.60
CA VAL A 530 -1.87 -3.89 -10.92
C VAL A 530 -1.54 -3.86 -12.40
N VAL A 531 -2.55 -3.84 -13.27
CA VAL A 531 -2.31 -3.82 -14.72
C VAL A 531 -1.75 -2.48 -15.18
N ASN A 532 -2.26 -1.36 -14.64
CA ASN A 532 -1.68 -0.04 -14.91
C ASN A 532 -0.20 0.00 -14.51
N HIS A 533 0.11 -0.54 -13.33
CA HIS A 533 1.47 -0.66 -12.85
C HIS A 533 2.37 -1.54 -13.76
N LEU A 534 1.89 -2.71 -14.17
CA LEU A 534 2.65 -3.61 -15.05
C LEU A 534 2.96 -2.95 -16.40
N LEU A 535 2.08 -2.09 -16.91
CA LEU A 535 2.28 -1.37 -18.17
C LEU A 535 3.09 -0.07 -18.03
N SER A 536 3.03 0.61 -16.88
CA SER A 536 3.78 1.85 -16.63
C SER A 536 5.22 1.62 -16.17
N GLY A 537 5.58 0.39 -15.79
CA GLY A 537 6.84 0.02 -15.14
C GLY A 537 8.14 0.15 -15.96
N ASN A 538 8.17 0.91 -17.06
CA ASN A 538 9.39 1.10 -17.87
C ASN A 538 10.42 2.08 -17.28
N ASP A 539 10.12 2.75 -16.17
CA ASP A 539 10.99 3.79 -15.56
C ASP A 539 12.10 3.26 -14.63
N GLY A 540 12.29 1.94 -14.56
CA GLY A 540 13.38 1.32 -13.78
C GLY A 540 13.24 1.43 -12.25
N ARG A 541 12.13 1.98 -11.73
CA ARG A 541 11.76 1.91 -10.31
C ARG A 541 10.84 0.71 -10.08
N GLU A 542 11.38 -0.33 -9.45
CA GLU A 542 10.62 -1.52 -9.08
C GLU A 542 9.67 -1.15 -7.91
N LEU A 543 8.41 -0.86 -8.25
CA LEU A 543 7.36 -0.57 -7.27
C LEU A 543 6.78 -1.90 -6.72
N ASP A 544 6.59 -1.95 -5.40
CA ASP A 544 6.06 -3.11 -4.70
C ASP A 544 4.54 -3.24 -4.87
N LEU A 545 4.08 -4.45 -5.22
CA LEU A 545 2.66 -4.78 -5.34
C LEU A 545 2.18 -5.51 -4.07
N PRO A 546 0.91 -5.33 -3.66
CA PRO A 546 0.34 -6.13 -2.58
C PRO A 546 0.24 -7.60 -3.02
N PHE A 547 0.83 -8.49 -2.24
CA PHE A 547 0.81 -9.93 -2.48
C PHE A 547 -0.17 -10.63 -1.54
N GLU A 548 -0.66 -11.79 -1.95
CA GLU A 548 -1.54 -12.64 -1.15
C GLU A 548 -0.77 -13.21 0.04
N VAL A 549 -1.36 -13.05 1.23
CA VAL A 549 -0.85 -13.58 2.50
C VAL A 549 -1.53 -14.92 2.82
N THR A 550 -0.98 -15.68 3.76
CA THR A 550 -1.61 -16.93 4.20
C THR A 550 -2.95 -16.67 4.93
N ASP A 551 -3.82 -17.69 4.98
CA ASP A 551 -5.10 -17.60 5.69
C ASP A 551 -4.94 -17.14 7.15
N GLN A 552 -3.88 -17.62 7.81
CA GLN A 552 -3.57 -17.30 9.20
C GLN A 552 -3.12 -15.83 9.35
N GLU A 553 -2.28 -15.32 8.45
CA GLU A 553 -1.89 -13.92 8.43
C GLU A 553 -3.08 -13.00 8.08
N LEU A 554 -3.94 -13.41 7.16
CA LEU A 554 -5.13 -12.67 6.74
C LEU A 554 -6.14 -12.47 7.88
N GLU A 555 -6.34 -13.50 8.70
CA GLU A 555 -7.18 -13.43 9.90
C GLU A 555 -6.65 -12.37 10.88
N MET A 556 -5.34 -12.36 11.14
CA MET A 556 -4.69 -11.38 12.03
C MET A 556 -4.77 -9.94 11.47
N ILE A 557 -4.62 -9.79 10.15
CA ILE A 557 -4.73 -8.49 9.45
C ILE A 557 -6.16 -7.94 9.59
N ARG A 558 -7.18 -8.77 9.31
CA ARG A 558 -8.60 -8.37 9.34
C ARG A 558 -9.16 -8.20 10.77
N PHE A 559 -8.44 -8.65 11.80
CA PHE A 559 -8.92 -8.56 13.17
C PHE A 559 -9.09 -7.09 13.64
N PRO A 560 -10.29 -6.69 14.09
CA PRO A 560 -10.66 -5.28 14.25
C PRO A 560 -10.15 -4.62 15.55
N ARG A 561 -9.77 -5.39 16.57
CA ARG A 561 -9.31 -4.87 17.87
C ARG A 561 -7.78 -4.94 18.02
N SER A 562 -7.27 -4.40 19.12
CA SER A 562 -5.86 -4.56 19.53
C SER A 562 -5.48 -6.03 19.70
N THR A 563 -4.33 -6.43 19.19
CA THR A 563 -3.87 -7.84 19.18
C THR A 563 -2.44 -8.00 19.67
N PHE A 564 -2.11 -9.19 20.17
CA PHE A 564 -0.73 -9.63 20.39
C PHE A 564 -0.39 -10.70 19.35
N ILE A 565 0.64 -10.48 18.54
CA ILE A 565 1.11 -11.37 17.47
C ILE A 565 2.47 -11.93 17.89
N LEU A 566 2.46 -13.11 18.51
CA LEU A 566 3.70 -13.80 18.87
C LEU A 566 4.20 -14.58 17.67
N GLY A 567 5.49 -14.47 17.36
CA GLY A 567 6.09 -15.22 16.27
C GLY A 567 7.59 -15.19 16.34
N ARG A 568 8.23 -16.32 16.03
CA ARG A 568 9.69 -16.43 16.01
C ARG A 568 10.30 -15.79 14.76
N SER A 569 11.63 -15.68 14.69
CA SER A 569 12.29 -15.01 13.56
C SER A 569 12.06 -15.73 12.23
N GLY A 570 11.46 -15.04 11.25
CA GLY A 570 11.11 -15.62 9.94
C GLY A 570 9.65 -16.06 9.79
N THR A 571 8.80 -15.83 10.79
CA THR A 571 7.39 -16.29 10.81
C THR A 571 6.35 -15.32 10.21
N GLY A 572 6.76 -14.22 9.56
CA GLY A 572 5.85 -13.31 8.86
C GLY A 572 5.32 -12.10 9.67
N LYS A 573 5.80 -11.86 10.90
CA LYS A 573 5.38 -10.72 11.75
C LYS A 573 5.31 -9.37 11.03
N THR A 574 6.42 -8.98 10.38
CA THR A 574 6.50 -7.71 9.63
C THR A 574 5.48 -7.66 8.50
N THR A 575 5.27 -8.78 7.79
CA THR A 575 4.28 -8.87 6.70
C THR A 575 2.88 -8.55 7.22
N VAL A 576 2.48 -9.15 8.34
CA VAL A 576 1.17 -8.91 8.97
C VAL A 576 1.00 -7.44 9.34
N LEU A 577 2.01 -6.83 9.98
CA LEU A 577 1.97 -5.43 10.38
C LEU A 577 1.87 -4.48 9.18
N THR A 578 2.72 -4.65 8.18
CA THR A 578 2.74 -3.78 6.99
C THR A 578 1.47 -3.93 6.15
N MET A 579 0.94 -5.14 6.00
CA MET A 579 -0.32 -5.35 5.28
C MET A 579 -1.52 -4.77 6.03
N LYS A 580 -1.53 -4.80 7.38
CA LYS A 580 -2.56 -4.16 8.19
C LYS A 580 -2.53 -2.63 8.08
N LEU A 581 -1.34 -2.03 8.15
CA LEU A 581 -1.11 -0.60 7.88
C LEU A 581 -1.66 -0.17 6.51
N PHE A 582 -1.33 -0.94 5.48
CA PHE A 582 -1.79 -0.68 4.11
C PHE A 582 -3.32 -0.85 3.98
N GLN A 583 -3.91 -1.88 4.58
CA GLN A 583 -5.35 -2.12 4.51
C GLN A 583 -6.15 -0.97 5.15
N LYS A 584 -5.68 -0.43 6.28
CA LYS A 584 -6.32 0.73 6.93
C LYS A 584 -6.23 1.98 6.08
N GLU A 585 -5.08 2.22 5.45
CA GLU A 585 -4.89 3.31 4.50
C GLU A 585 -5.85 3.19 3.32
N GLN A 586 -5.97 1.98 2.75
CA GLN A 586 -6.88 1.69 1.65
C GLN A 586 -8.35 1.91 2.04
N GLN A 587 -8.78 1.45 3.21
CA GLN A 587 -10.13 1.66 3.73
C GLN A 587 -10.45 3.14 3.94
N HIS A 588 -9.51 3.91 4.47
CA HIS A 588 -9.67 5.35 4.64
C HIS A 588 -9.78 6.06 3.29
N HIS A 589 -8.94 5.72 2.32
CA HIS A 589 -9.00 6.28 0.97
C HIS A 589 -10.33 5.96 0.26
N PHE A 590 -10.85 4.74 0.39
CA PHE A 590 -12.16 4.40 -0.16
C PHE A 590 -13.31 5.17 0.52
N SER A 591 -13.20 5.39 1.83
CA SER A 591 -14.19 6.14 2.61
C SER A 591 -14.17 7.63 2.28
N SER A 592 -12.98 8.22 2.07
CA SER A 592 -12.82 9.64 1.71
C SER A 592 -13.19 9.92 0.24
N ALA A 593 -13.01 8.94 -0.66
CA ALA A 593 -13.38 9.03 -2.07
C ALA A 593 -14.88 8.72 -2.35
N GLY A 594 -15.69 8.44 -1.32
CA GLY A 594 -17.13 8.22 -1.47
C GLY A 594 -17.54 6.89 -2.13
N PHE A 595 -16.62 5.94 -2.29
CA PHE A 595 -16.91 4.62 -2.86
C PHE A 595 -17.39 3.65 -1.78
N SER A 596 -18.69 3.59 -1.55
CA SER A 596 -19.28 2.43 -0.85
C SER A 596 -19.42 1.26 -1.83
N GLU A 597 -18.58 0.23 -1.70
CA GLU A 597 -18.86 -1.06 -2.34
C GLU A 597 -20.07 -1.69 -1.64
N VAL A 598 -21.15 -1.91 -2.38
CA VAL A 598 -22.17 -2.90 -2.01
C VAL A 598 -21.55 -4.28 -2.19
N LYS A 599 -21.15 -4.93 -1.09
CA LYS A 599 -20.97 -6.38 -1.03
C LYS A 599 -21.82 -6.97 0.08
N GLY A 600 -22.51 -8.04 -0.29
CA GLY A 600 -23.68 -8.59 0.39
C GLY A 600 -23.44 -9.21 1.76
N ASP A 601 -24.53 -9.19 2.52
CA ASP A 601 -24.94 -10.05 3.64
C ASP A 601 -23.86 -10.52 4.63
N VAL A 602 -23.62 -9.69 5.66
CA VAL A 602 -23.21 -10.10 7.01
C VAL A 602 -23.99 -9.25 8.03
N PRO A 603 -24.46 -9.81 9.18
CA PRO A 603 -25.41 -9.12 10.05
C PRO A 603 -24.78 -7.92 10.79
N MET A 604 -25.47 -6.78 10.74
CA MET A 604 -25.19 -5.60 11.57
C MET A 604 -25.50 -5.89 13.06
N HIS A 605 -24.44 -6.00 13.87
CA HIS A 605 -24.39 -5.59 15.28
C HIS A 605 -22.91 -5.21 15.50
N THR A 606 -22.49 -3.99 15.82
CA THR A 606 -22.97 -3.02 16.81
C THR A 606 -22.55 -1.60 16.40
N SER A 607 -23.41 -0.62 16.69
CA SER A 607 -23.14 0.80 16.52
C SER A 607 -22.25 1.35 17.65
N ASP A 608 -20.98 1.66 17.36
CA ASP A 608 -20.16 2.50 18.24
C ASP A 608 -20.43 3.98 17.95
N LYS A 609 -21.49 4.50 18.58
CA LYS A 609 -21.67 5.94 18.74
C LYS A 609 -20.87 6.38 19.96
N ASN A 610 -19.65 6.88 19.75
CA ASN A 610 -18.95 7.77 20.69
C ASN A 610 -17.86 8.57 19.97
N VAL A 611 -18.28 9.43 19.03
CA VAL A 611 -17.47 10.59 18.63
C VAL A 611 -18.22 11.81 19.16
N LYS A 612 -17.73 12.37 20.26
CA LYS A 612 -18.19 13.67 20.75
C LYS A 612 -17.80 14.72 19.70
N ARG A 613 -18.81 15.31 19.07
CA ARG A 613 -18.67 16.48 18.20
C ARG A 613 -18.31 17.68 19.07
N GLY A 614 -17.04 18.08 19.06
CA GLY A 614 -16.61 19.40 19.49
C GLY A 614 -16.72 20.38 18.32
N ASN A 615 -17.31 21.54 18.56
CA ASN A 615 -17.46 22.62 17.57
C ASN A 615 -16.12 23.36 17.39
N SER A 616 -15.60 23.42 16.17
CA SER A 616 -14.92 24.60 15.60
C SER A 616 -14.44 24.32 14.17
N GLU A 617 -14.97 25.13 13.24
CA GLU A 617 -14.37 25.74 12.05
C GLU A 617 -13.27 25.03 11.21
N GLU A 618 -13.45 25.17 9.89
CA GLU A 618 -12.57 24.85 8.75
C GLU A 618 -12.48 23.38 8.28
N THR A 619 -13.02 23.17 7.08
CA THR A 619 -13.02 21.92 6.31
C THR A 619 -11.62 21.55 5.81
N GLY A 620 -10.84 20.87 6.67
CA GLY A 620 -9.72 20.03 6.25
C GLY A 620 -10.19 18.58 6.13
N GLY A 621 -9.87 17.90 5.02
CA GLY A 621 -10.19 16.46 4.86
C GLY A 621 -9.62 15.66 6.04
N THR A 622 -10.41 14.72 6.59
CA THR A 622 -9.95 13.84 7.67
C THR A 622 -8.70 13.10 7.22
N VAL A 623 -7.58 13.29 7.92
CA VAL A 623 -6.30 12.61 7.63
C VAL A 623 -6.19 11.41 8.57
N LEU A 624 -6.00 10.21 8.01
CA LEU A 624 -5.70 9.01 8.79
C LEU A 624 -4.26 9.08 9.32
N ARG A 625 -4.10 9.04 10.64
CA ARG A 625 -2.82 9.15 11.34
C ARG A 625 -2.45 7.81 11.96
N GLN A 626 -1.44 7.16 11.39
CA GLN A 626 -0.93 5.86 11.85
C GLN A 626 0.55 5.99 12.24
N ILE A 627 0.96 5.46 13.39
CA ILE A 627 2.37 5.45 13.83
C ILE A 627 2.91 4.01 13.86
N PHE A 628 4.10 3.80 13.32
CA PHE A 628 4.84 2.53 13.38
C PHE A 628 6.12 2.73 14.18
N VAL A 629 6.27 2.01 15.28
CA VAL A 629 7.40 2.12 16.20
C VAL A 629 8.22 0.83 16.12
N THR A 630 9.53 0.95 15.93
CA THR A 630 10.47 -0.18 15.93
C THR A 630 11.83 0.32 16.40
N VAL A 631 12.58 -0.56 17.08
CA VAL A 631 13.98 -0.30 17.45
C VAL A 631 14.90 -0.36 16.22
N SER A 632 14.47 -1.01 15.13
CA SER A 632 15.26 -1.16 13.90
C SER A 632 15.01 -0.01 12.91
N SER A 633 15.99 0.88 12.76
CA SER A 633 15.97 1.94 11.74
C SER A 633 15.83 1.39 10.31
N LYS A 634 16.40 0.20 10.06
CA LYS A 634 16.26 -0.53 8.80
C LYS A 634 14.84 -1.03 8.57
N LEU A 635 14.21 -1.60 9.58
CA LEU A 635 12.81 -2.02 9.46
C LEU A 635 11.92 -0.80 9.21
N CYS A 636 12.15 0.31 9.92
CA CYS A 636 11.41 1.55 9.73
C CYS A 636 11.52 2.07 8.29
N SER A 637 12.74 2.19 7.75
CA SER A 637 12.96 2.61 6.36
C SER A 637 12.41 1.62 5.33
N ALA A 638 12.52 0.30 5.57
CA ALA A 638 11.94 -0.72 4.70
C ALA A 638 10.41 -0.64 4.68
N VAL A 639 9.77 -0.54 5.85
CA VAL A 639 8.31 -0.38 5.99
C VAL A 639 7.86 0.95 5.37
N LYS A 640 8.60 2.04 5.57
CA LYS A 640 8.34 3.35 4.94
C LYS A 640 8.37 3.25 3.42
N ASN A 641 9.41 2.65 2.85
CA ASN A 641 9.52 2.48 1.40
C ASN A 641 8.40 1.58 0.87
N GLN A 642 8.10 0.48 1.56
CA GLN A 642 7.04 -0.44 1.17
C GLN A 642 5.66 0.23 1.22
N ILE A 643 5.34 0.98 2.28
CA ILE A 643 4.07 1.71 2.40
C ILE A 643 4.00 2.84 1.39
N SER A 644 5.08 3.58 1.17
CA SER A 644 5.11 4.65 0.16
C SER A 644 4.85 4.08 -1.25
N ASN A 645 5.50 2.97 -1.59
CA ASN A 645 5.27 2.24 -2.83
C ASN A 645 3.81 1.75 -2.93
N LEU A 646 3.27 1.15 -1.87
CA LEU A 646 1.88 0.69 -1.83
C LEU A 646 0.86 1.84 -1.84
N LYS A 647 1.17 3.02 -1.27
CA LYS A 647 0.33 4.23 -1.37
C LYS A 647 0.30 4.76 -2.79
N SER A 648 1.43 4.74 -3.50
CA SER A 648 1.48 5.11 -4.91
C SER A 648 0.56 4.24 -5.77
N PHE A 649 0.37 2.97 -5.38
CA PHE A 649 -0.56 2.05 -6.02
C PHE A 649 -2.04 2.44 -5.80
N ILE A 650 -2.42 2.96 -4.62
CA ILE A 650 -3.78 3.49 -4.37
C ILE A 650 -4.03 4.76 -5.20
N CYS A 651 -3.03 5.64 -5.30
CA CYS A 651 -3.14 6.95 -5.95
C CYS A 651 -2.95 6.94 -7.47
N ALA A 652 -2.59 5.81 -8.10
CA ALA A 652 -2.33 5.73 -9.55
C ALA A 652 -3.54 6.09 -10.46
N GLY A 653 -4.71 6.41 -9.88
CA GLY A 653 -5.86 6.98 -10.59
C GLY A 653 -6.00 8.51 -10.52
N THR A 654 -5.27 9.20 -9.64
CA THR A 654 -5.33 10.66 -9.41
C THR A 654 -3.97 11.29 -9.67
N SER A 655 -3.90 12.17 -10.68
CA SER A 655 -2.67 12.81 -11.14
C SER A 655 -2.24 13.96 -10.22
N THR A 656 -1.96 13.67 -8.95
CA THR A 656 -1.21 14.57 -8.08
C THR A 656 0.14 13.93 -7.77
N PRO A 657 1.27 14.58 -8.11
CA PRO A 657 2.56 14.10 -7.70
C PRO A 657 2.63 14.19 -6.18
N VAL A 658 2.80 13.06 -5.49
CA VAL A 658 3.10 13.02 -4.06
C VAL A 658 4.55 13.49 -3.87
N HIS A 659 4.80 14.77 -4.11
CA HIS A 659 5.86 15.46 -3.42
C HIS A 659 5.22 16.08 -2.16
N SER A 660 5.86 15.83 -1.02
CA SER A 660 5.64 16.44 0.31
C SER A 660 4.36 16.10 1.09
N LEU A 661 4.15 14.84 1.49
CA LEU A 661 3.28 14.50 2.66
C LEU A 661 3.83 13.34 3.52
N ILE A 662 5.14 13.10 3.50
CA ILE A 662 5.82 12.24 4.49
C ILE A 662 6.98 13.06 5.06
N ASP A 663 6.69 13.95 6.00
CA ASP A 663 7.72 14.45 6.92
C ASP A 663 7.96 13.36 7.97
N MET A 664 8.72 12.36 7.58
CA MET A 664 9.51 11.60 8.54
C MET A 664 10.94 12.11 8.39
N HIS A 665 11.34 13.00 9.29
CA HIS A 665 12.74 13.33 9.49
C HIS A 665 13.49 12.02 9.75
N GLU A 666 14.19 11.51 8.73
CA GLU A 666 15.26 10.52 8.91
C GLU A 666 16.46 11.26 9.52
N THR A 667 16.31 11.64 10.77
CA THR A 667 17.42 12.01 11.64
C THR A 667 17.43 10.96 12.74
N ASN A 668 18.52 10.21 12.84
CA ASN A 668 18.77 9.21 13.89
C ASN A 668 18.77 9.79 15.33
N ASP A 669 18.33 11.05 15.49
CA ASP A 669 18.51 11.92 16.64
C ASP A 669 17.15 12.39 17.19
N ALA A 670 16.07 11.64 16.95
CA ALA A 670 14.69 11.99 17.34
C ALA A 670 14.40 12.00 18.86
N LYS A 671 15.33 11.59 19.74
CA LYS A 671 15.14 11.67 21.21
C LYS A 671 14.78 13.09 21.69
N PHE A 672 15.15 14.12 20.94
CA PHE A 672 15.09 15.53 21.36
C PHE A 672 14.08 16.37 20.55
N LEU A 673 13.50 15.83 19.48
CA LEU A 673 12.67 16.59 18.53
C LEU A 673 11.28 16.95 19.07
N MET A 674 10.66 16.07 19.88
CA MET A 674 9.35 16.32 20.53
C MET A 674 9.33 17.51 21.50
N MET A 675 10.47 18.13 21.80
CA MET A 675 10.58 19.24 22.75
C MET A 675 11.13 20.53 22.13
N LEU A 676 11.59 20.46 20.87
CA LEU A 676 12.22 21.57 20.16
C LEU A 676 11.32 22.15 19.06
N ASP A 677 10.25 21.44 18.70
CA ASP A 677 9.29 21.85 17.66
C ASP A 677 8.10 22.68 18.20
N GLY A 678 8.04 22.92 19.52
CA GLY A 678 6.97 23.70 20.16
C GLY A 678 5.69 22.92 20.49
N SER A 679 5.70 21.59 20.37
CA SER A 679 4.56 20.73 20.73
C SER A 679 4.29 20.65 22.25
N MET A 680 5.25 21.10 23.08
CA MET A 680 5.15 21.28 24.54
C MET A 680 5.63 22.69 24.92
N ASP A 681 5.00 23.34 25.91
CA ASP A 681 5.20 24.77 26.21
C ASP A 681 6.64 25.17 26.65
N ASN A 682 7.46 24.24 27.18
CA ASN A 682 8.87 24.47 27.58
C ASN A 682 9.74 23.22 27.36
N SER A 683 11.03 23.37 27.01
CA SER A 683 11.94 22.24 26.77
C SER A 683 12.50 21.66 28.08
N TYR A 684 12.75 20.33 28.15
CA TYR A 684 13.49 19.73 29.27
C TYR A 684 14.89 20.32 29.37
N PHE A 685 15.42 20.71 28.21
CA PHE A 685 16.80 21.08 28.04
C PHE A 685 17.13 22.54 28.34
N ASP A 686 16.12 23.38 28.60
CA ASP A 686 16.32 24.76 29.06
C ASP A 686 17.07 24.80 30.41
N ARG A 687 17.02 23.70 31.18
CA ARG A 687 17.78 23.48 32.41
C ARG A 687 19.30 23.39 32.21
N PHE A 688 19.76 23.14 30.97
CA PHE A 688 21.18 23.02 30.61
C PHE A 688 21.71 24.23 29.82
N SER A 689 21.00 25.36 29.84
CA SER A 689 21.37 26.60 29.14
C SER A 689 22.86 26.91 29.25
N VAL A 690 23.50 27.14 28.08
CA VAL A 690 24.91 27.51 27.95
C VAL A 690 25.16 28.79 28.74
N GLY A 691 26.00 28.69 29.77
CA GLY A 691 26.32 29.80 30.66
C GLY A 691 26.81 31.05 29.91
N GLU A 692 26.41 32.18 30.47
CA GLU A 692 26.66 33.58 30.08
C GLU A 692 28.15 33.96 29.93
N SER A 693 28.86 33.36 28.99
CA SER A 693 30.27 33.69 28.70
C SER A 693 30.52 33.92 27.21
N SER A 694 29.70 34.74 26.56
CA SER A 694 30.15 35.54 25.43
C SER A 694 29.21 36.73 25.20
N LYS A 695 29.51 37.86 25.84
CA LYS A 695 28.97 39.15 25.39
C LYS A 695 29.48 39.38 23.97
N GLY A 696 28.58 39.34 22.99
CA GLY A 696 28.79 39.99 21.69
C GLY A 696 28.90 39.12 20.45
N ILE A 697 28.34 37.90 20.40
CA ILE A 697 28.09 37.23 19.11
C ILE A 697 26.69 36.62 19.10
N THR A 698 25.76 37.28 18.43
CA THR A 698 24.47 36.70 18.00
C THR A 698 24.73 35.69 16.89
N VAL A 699 25.34 34.55 17.24
CA VAL A 699 25.29 33.37 16.37
C VAL A 699 23.90 32.76 16.56
N LYS A 700 23.10 32.69 15.49
CA LYS A 700 21.99 31.73 15.41
C LYS A 700 22.60 30.35 15.66
N THR A 701 22.52 29.84 16.89
CA THR A 701 23.08 28.54 17.26
C THR A 701 22.40 27.48 16.40
N SER A 702 23.19 26.82 15.55
CA SER A 702 22.73 25.68 14.75
C SER A 702 22.14 24.61 15.70
N PRO A 703 20.97 24.02 15.39
CA PRO A 703 20.36 22.91 16.15
C PRO A 703 21.35 21.76 16.41
N PHE A 704 22.33 21.58 15.52
CA PHE A 704 23.37 20.57 15.61
C PHE A 704 24.34 20.77 16.79
N ALA A 705 24.71 22.02 17.11
CA ALA A 705 25.62 22.30 18.22
C ALA A 705 24.97 21.99 19.58
N VAL A 706 23.66 22.24 19.69
CA VAL A 706 22.84 21.93 20.85
C VAL A 706 22.71 20.40 21.01
N HIS A 707 22.45 19.67 19.93
CA HIS A 707 22.41 18.20 19.92
C HIS A 707 23.75 17.55 20.35
N ALA A 708 24.88 18.08 19.87
CA ALA A 708 26.20 17.58 20.25
C ALA A 708 26.50 17.81 21.74
N LEU A 709 26.10 18.98 22.28
CA LEU A 709 26.23 19.30 23.70
C LEU A 709 25.34 18.39 24.58
N MET A 710 24.11 18.12 24.15
CA MET A 710 23.18 17.23 24.87
C MET A 710 23.71 15.81 24.97
N ARG A 711 24.27 15.26 23.89
CA ARG A 711 24.93 13.94 23.89
C ARG A 711 26.11 13.88 24.87
N SER A 712 26.81 14.99 25.05
CA SER A 712 27.92 15.08 26.01
C SER A 712 27.47 15.06 27.48
N LYS A 713 26.16 15.21 27.75
CA LYS A 713 25.57 15.23 29.10
C LYS A 713 24.70 14.01 29.44
N GLU A 714 24.37 13.16 28.46
CA GLU A 714 23.64 11.90 28.66
C GLU A 714 24.53 10.82 29.31
N VAL A 715 23.99 10.12 30.30
CA VAL A 715 24.62 8.95 30.95
C VAL A 715 23.97 7.67 30.44
N ASN A 716 24.70 6.97 29.56
CA ASN A 716 24.39 5.60 29.14
C ASN A 716 25.16 4.57 29.98
N PHE A 717 24.91 3.27 29.75
CA PHE A 717 25.60 2.21 30.48
C PHE A 717 27.12 2.30 30.39
N ASP A 718 27.66 2.61 29.20
CA ASP A 718 29.11 2.71 29.00
C ASP A 718 29.73 3.82 29.86
N ARG A 719 29.10 5.00 29.91
CA ARG A 719 29.53 6.13 30.75
C ARG A 719 29.34 5.84 32.23
N PHE A 720 28.25 5.16 32.60
CA PHE A 720 28.04 4.68 33.96
C PHE A 720 29.18 3.75 34.38
N ASN A 721 29.53 2.77 33.55
CA ASN A 721 30.56 1.79 33.83
C ASN A 721 31.99 2.39 33.83
N SER A 722 32.28 3.35 32.96
CA SER A 722 33.62 3.95 32.87
C SER A 722 33.86 5.08 33.87
N PHE A 723 32.85 5.90 34.16
CA PHE A 723 33.02 7.15 34.92
C PHE A 723 32.40 7.10 36.32
N TYR A 724 31.28 6.40 36.50
CA TYR A 724 30.59 6.34 37.79
C TYR A 724 31.01 5.12 38.61
N TRP A 725 30.99 3.94 37.99
CA TRP A 725 31.27 2.65 38.62
C TRP A 725 32.61 2.59 39.39
N PRO A 726 33.74 3.11 38.88
CA PRO A 726 35.02 3.05 39.60
C PRO A 726 35.09 3.87 40.89
N HIS A 727 34.10 4.76 41.12
CA HIS A 727 34.09 5.67 42.26
C HIS A 727 33.13 5.23 43.37
N PHE A 728 32.39 4.13 43.19
CA PHE A 728 31.54 3.56 44.24
C PHE A 728 32.36 2.74 45.23
N ASN A 729 31.85 2.57 46.45
CA ASN A 729 32.55 1.85 47.52
C ASN A 729 32.96 0.44 47.06
N SER A 730 34.25 0.13 47.18
CA SER A 730 34.85 -1.14 46.76
C SER A 730 34.30 -2.35 47.52
N GLU A 731 33.76 -2.17 48.73
CA GLU A 731 33.09 -3.24 49.49
C GLU A 731 31.71 -3.59 48.92
N MET A 732 30.99 -2.60 48.36
CA MET A 732 29.66 -2.79 47.75
C MET A 732 29.74 -3.31 46.31
N THR A 733 30.77 -2.91 45.56
CA THR A 733 30.94 -3.29 44.14
C THR A 733 31.63 -4.65 43.93
N LYS A 734 32.23 -5.24 44.97
CA LYS A 734 32.97 -6.52 44.86
C LYS A 734 32.10 -7.73 44.53
N ASN A 735 30.83 -7.70 44.95
CA ASN A 735 29.87 -8.80 44.77
C ASN A 735 28.74 -8.47 43.77
N LEU A 736 28.79 -7.30 43.14
CA LEU A 736 27.74 -6.82 42.24
C LEU A 736 28.33 -6.51 40.87
N ASP A 737 27.62 -6.94 39.82
CA ASP A 737 27.97 -6.63 38.44
C ASP A 737 27.38 -5.27 38.03
N SER A 738 28.19 -4.43 37.38
CA SER A 738 27.81 -3.06 37.02
C SER A 738 26.58 -2.99 36.11
N SER A 739 26.40 -3.98 35.22
CA SER A 739 25.25 -4.06 34.33
C SER A 739 23.97 -4.42 35.07
N THR A 740 24.08 -5.29 36.09
CA THR A 740 22.94 -5.65 36.95
C THR A 740 22.48 -4.45 37.76
N VAL A 741 23.41 -3.68 38.35
CA VAL A 741 23.07 -2.48 39.14
C VAL A 741 22.43 -1.41 38.26
N PHE A 742 23.01 -1.11 37.10
CA PHE A 742 22.45 -0.11 36.18
C PHE A 742 21.04 -0.51 35.70
N THR A 743 20.82 -1.79 35.43
CA THR A 743 19.51 -2.32 35.02
C THR A 743 18.44 -2.12 36.10
N GLU A 744 18.73 -2.48 37.36
CA GLU A 744 17.78 -2.33 38.45
C GLU A 744 17.43 -0.85 38.69
N ILE A 745 18.41 0.05 38.56
CA ILE A 745 18.21 1.50 38.66
C ILE A 745 17.23 1.99 37.59
N ILE A 746 17.53 1.71 36.32
CA ILE A 746 16.77 2.22 35.17
C ILE A 746 15.39 1.56 35.08
N SER A 747 15.29 0.24 35.27
CA SER A 747 14.09 -0.54 34.96
C SER A 747 13.14 -0.71 36.14
N HIS A 748 13.67 -0.85 37.36
CA HIS A 748 12.85 -1.16 38.53
C HIS A 748 12.69 0.02 39.48
N ILE A 749 13.77 0.72 39.85
CA ILE A 749 13.72 1.86 40.77
C ILE A 749 13.04 3.06 40.09
N LYS A 750 13.51 3.43 38.90
CA LYS A 750 12.94 4.54 38.12
C LYS A 750 11.84 4.13 37.13
N GLY A 751 11.96 2.95 36.53
CA GLY A 751 11.06 2.47 35.48
C GLY A 751 9.85 1.64 35.94
N GLY A 752 9.69 1.42 37.24
CA GLY A 752 8.60 0.58 37.77
C GLY A 752 7.20 1.18 37.55
N LEU A 753 6.18 0.32 37.39
CA LEU A 753 4.78 0.72 37.21
C LEU A 753 4.25 1.61 38.35
N ILE A 754 4.73 1.37 39.57
CA ILE A 754 4.40 2.17 40.75
C ILE A 754 5.15 3.51 40.72
N SER A 755 6.39 3.54 40.20
CA SER A 755 7.20 4.75 40.05
C SER A 755 6.53 5.81 39.18
N GLY A 756 5.86 5.40 38.09
CA GLY A 756 5.12 6.31 37.20
C GLY A 756 3.88 6.96 37.84
N ARG A 757 3.37 6.41 38.95
CA ARG A 757 2.23 6.97 39.71
C ARG A 757 2.68 7.97 40.79
N ILE A 758 3.97 7.98 41.15
CA ILE A 758 4.57 8.83 42.19
C ILE A 758 5.09 10.13 41.55
N PRO A 759 4.90 11.32 42.18
CA PRO A 759 5.33 12.61 41.62
C PRO A 759 6.83 12.70 41.26
N ASP A 760 7.69 12.01 42.01
CA ASP A 760 9.14 11.99 41.82
C ASP A 760 9.65 10.90 40.86
N GLY A 761 8.77 10.02 40.36
CA GLY A 761 9.13 8.97 39.40
C GLY A 761 10.08 7.88 39.91
N LYS A 762 10.29 7.78 41.24
CA LYS A 762 11.28 6.89 41.87
C LYS A 762 10.62 6.07 42.98
N LEU A 763 10.93 4.77 43.08
CA LEU A 763 10.51 3.94 44.22
C LEU A 763 11.22 4.35 45.51
N SER A 764 10.52 4.25 46.64
CA SER A 764 11.14 4.33 47.96
C SER A 764 12.02 3.09 48.25
N LYS A 765 12.91 3.19 49.25
CA LYS A 765 13.77 2.07 49.66
C LYS A 765 12.93 0.89 50.14
N GLU A 766 11.83 1.17 50.84
CA GLU A 766 10.89 0.20 51.38
C GLU A 766 10.08 -0.50 50.27
N ASP A 767 9.61 0.25 49.27
CA ASP A 767 8.87 -0.31 48.14
C ASP A 767 9.77 -1.16 47.23
N TYR A 768 11.01 -0.73 47.01
CA TYR A 768 11.98 -1.52 46.25
C TYR A 768 12.38 -2.82 46.98
N LYS A 769 12.47 -2.78 48.32
CA LYS A 769 12.65 -3.99 49.14
C LYS A 769 11.44 -4.91 49.06
N SER A 770 10.21 -4.39 49.10
CA SER A 770 8.98 -5.20 49.07
C SER A 770 8.78 -5.94 47.74
N LEU A 771 9.31 -5.41 46.64
CA LEU A 771 9.36 -6.11 45.34
C LEU A 771 10.12 -7.44 45.38
N SER A 772 10.88 -7.77 46.45
CA SER A 772 11.55 -9.07 46.60
C SER A 772 10.56 -10.21 46.83
N SER A 773 9.34 -9.88 47.29
CA SER A 773 8.24 -10.81 47.51
C SER A 773 7.35 -11.04 46.26
N ALA A 774 7.50 -10.20 45.23
CA ALA A 774 6.77 -10.32 43.97
C ALA A 774 7.41 -11.37 43.04
N ARG A 775 6.58 -12.09 42.27
CA ARG A 775 6.89 -13.31 41.48
C ARG A 775 8.01 -13.20 40.41
N VAL A 776 8.72 -12.08 40.31
CA VAL A 776 9.68 -11.79 39.22
C VAL A 776 11.13 -11.57 39.68
N SER A 777 11.40 -11.32 40.97
CA SER A 777 12.77 -10.94 41.37
C SER A 777 13.73 -12.12 41.59
N ILE A 778 14.97 -11.97 41.10
CA ILE A 778 16.11 -12.90 41.28
C ILE A 778 17.02 -12.45 42.44
N LEU A 779 16.82 -11.25 42.99
CA LEU A 779 17.72 -10.61 43.95
C LEU A 779 17.21 -10.74 45.39
N SER A 780 18.12 -10.97 46.34
CA SER A 780 17.79 -10.98 47.78
C SER A 780 17.49 -9.56 48.28
N MET A 781 16.78 -9.48 49.42
CA MET A 781 16.48 -8.20 50.07
C MET A 781 17.75 -7.42 50.43
N GLU A 782 18.78 -8.11 50.92
CA GLU A 782 20.12 -7.54 51.22
C GLU A 782 20.82 -7.00 49.96
N THR A 783 20.71 -7.72 48.85
CA THR A 783 21.29 -7.27 47.57
C THR A 783 20.63 -6.00 47.07
N ARG A 784 19.30 -5.89 47.22
CA ARG A 784 18.56 -4.70 46.84
C ARG A 784 18.87 -3.49 47.71
N GLU A 785 19.11 -3.70 48.99
CA GLU A 785 19.57 -2.64 49.88
C GLU A 785 20.88 -2.03 49.39
N MET A 786 21.88 -2.86 49.08
CA MET A 786 23.15 -2.39 48.53
C MET A 786 22.98 -1.65 47.19
N ILE A 787 22.11 -2.17 46.30
CA ILE A 787 21.82 -1.52 45.01
C ILE A 787 21.17 -0.15 45.20
N TYR A 788 20.26 -0.01 46.17
CA TYR A 788 19.58 1.25 46.45
C TYR A 788 20.53 2.29 47.06
N ASP A 789 21.51 1.86 47.86
CA ASP A 789 22.54 2.76 48.39
C ASP A 789 23.48 3.25 47.25
N ILE A 790 23.87 2.36 46.33
CA ILE A 790 24.61 2.75 45.10
C ILE A 790 23.79 3.72 44.23
N PHE A 791 22.48 3.51 44.13
CA PHE A 791 21.57 4.40 43.41
C PHE A 791 21.57 5.83 43.98
N ILE A 792 21.52 5.98 45.31
CA ILE A 792 21.57 7.30 45.96
C ILE A 792 22.89 8.02 45.63
N ASP A 793 24.02 7.31 45.72
CA ASP A 793 25.33 7.89 45.43
C ASP A 793 25.49 8.26 43.95
N TYR A 794 24.96 7.41 43.06
CA TYR A 794 24.88 7.70 41.63
C TYR A 794 24.08 8.98 41.35
N GLU A 795 22.88 9.11 41.91
CA GLU A 795 22.01 10.28 41.72
C GLU A 795 22.68 11.58 42.20
N LYS A 796 23.28 11.56 43.40
CA LYS A 796 24.00 12.73 43.95
C LYS A 796 25.12 13.18 43.02
N LYS A 797 25.94 12.25 42.54
CA LYS A 797 27.08 12.56 41.69
C LYS A 797 26.66 13.03 40.29
N LYS A 798 25.62 12.42 39.73
CA LYS A 798 25.07 12.80 38.43
C LYS A 798 24.48 14.21 38.45
N VAL A 799 23.74 14.56 39.50
CA VAL A 799 23.20 15.92 39.71
C VAL A 799 24.34 16.93 39.84
N LEU A 800 25.40 16.61 40.59
CA LEU A 800 26.56 17.48 40.76
C LEU A 800 27.29 17.78 39.43
N ASN A 801 27.30 16.84 38.49
CA ASN A 801 27.90 17.00 37.17
C ASN A 801 26.99 17.68 36.14
N GLY A 802 25.72 17.94 36.51
CA GLY A 802 24.70 18.43 35.58
C GLY A 802 24.47 17.47 34.41
N GLU A 803 24.42 16.17 34.69
CA GLU A 803 24.18 15.10 33.71
C GLU A 803 22.78 14.49 33.92
N PHE A 804 22.27 13.77 32.92
CA PHE A 804 20.96 13.11 33.00
C PHE A 804 21.03 11.69 32.43
N ASP A 805 20.16 10.79 32.90
CA ASP A 805 19.93 9.49 32.28
C ASP A 805 18.57 9.42 31.56
N LEU A 806 18.37 8.35 30.78
CA LEU A 806 17.16 8.19 29.98
C LEU A 806 15.89 8.15 30.85
N SER A 807 15.95 7.57 32.04
CA SER A 807 14.79 7.49 32.92
C SER A 807 14.38 8.87 33.43
N ASP A 808 15.34 9.76 33.76
CA ASP A 808 15.00 11.13 34.18
C ASP A 808 14.23 11.88 33.08
N PHE A 809 14.65 11.68 31.83
CA PHE A 809 14.00 12.27 30.66
C PHE A 809 12.57 11.72 30.49
N VAL A 810 12.39 10.41 30.58
CA VAL A 810 11.07 9.76 30.45
C VAL A 810 10.13 10.15 31.59
N ILE A 811 10.61 10.21 32.83
CA ILE A 811 9.82 10.63 34.01
C ILE A 811 9.34 12.08 33.84
N ASP A 812 10.24 12.99 33.44
CA ASP A 812 9.89 14.38 33.23
C ASP A 812 8.89 14.55 32.08
N LEU A 813 9.07 13.83 30.97
CA LEU A 813 8.13 13.81 29.85
C LEU A 813 6.75 13.29 30.25
N HIS A 814 6.70 12.18 30.99
CA HIS A 814 5.44 11.59 31.46
C HIS A 814 4.69 12.52 32.42
N SER A 815 5.42 13.14 33.36
CA SER A 815 4.86 14.13 34.29
C SER A 815 4.27 15.35 33.54
N ARG A 816 4.95 15.84 32.50
CA ARG A 816 4.45 16.95 31.69
C ARG A 816 3.26 16.56 30.83
N LEU A 817 3.24 15.37 30.22
CA LEU A 817 2.09 14.90 29.44
C LEU A 817 0.85 14.65 30.31
N LYS A 818 1.05 14.29 31.59
CA LYS A 818 -0.03 14.11 32.56
C LYS A 818 -0.59 15.45 33.07
N ASN A 819 0.26 16.47 33.23
CA ASN A 819 -0.11 17.75 33.84
C ASN A 819 -0.38 18.87 32.81
N GLY A 820 0.13 18.77 31.58
CA GLY A 820 -0.06 19.72 30.48
C GLY A 820 -0.89 19.14 29.34
N SER A 821 -1.37 20.00 28.43
CA SER A 821 -2.07 19.57 27.21
C SER A 821 -1.08 19.36 26.07
N PHE A 822 -1.04 18.16 25.48
CA PHE A 822 -0.33 17.93 24.23
C PHE A 822 -0.98 18.76 23.11
N ARG A 823 -0.22 19.67 22.46
CA ARG A 823 -0.71 20.51 21.35
C ARG A 823 -0.41 19.91 19.97
N GLY A 824 -0.23 18.60 19.88
CA GLY A 824 -0.05 17.90 18.61
C GLY A 824 -1.33 17.21 18.14
N ASP A 825 -1.29 16.68 16.93
CA ASP A 825 -2.42 15.97 16.34
C ASP A 825 -2.67 14.60 17.01
N ASP A 826 -3.96 14.23 17.17
CA ASP A 826 -4.36 12.91 17.69
C ASP A 826 -3.96 11.77 16.72
N MET A 827 -3.62 10.60 17.27
CA MET A 827 -3.23 9.41 16.49
C MET A 827 -4.37 8.38 16.43
N ASP A 828 -4.70 7.87 15.25
CA ASP A 828 -5.78 6.88 15.06
C ASP A 828 -5.31 5.44 15.35
N PHE A 829 -4.09 5.07 14.95
CA PHE A 829 -3.53 3.72 15.12
C PHE A 829 -2.04 3.74 15.50
N VAL A 830 -1.62 2.88 16.44
CA VAL A 830 -0.24 2.82 16.96
C VAL A 830 0.30 1.39 16.88
N TYR A 831 1.15 1.07 15.89
CA TYR A 831 1.74 -0.26 15.68
C TYR A 831 3.15 -0.31 16.23
N ILE A 832 3.49 -1.29 17.08
CA ILE A 832 4.85 -1.35 17.66
C ILE A 832 5.46 -2.75 17.55
N ASP A 833 6.60 -2.79 16.88
CA ASP A 833 7.51 -3.93 16.82
C ASP A 833 8.35 -3.91 18.11
N GLU A 834 8.05 -4.86 19.01
CA GLU A 834 8.54 -4.91 20.40
C GLU A 834 8.12 -3.71 21.30
N GLU A 835 6.79 -3.58 21.55
CA GLU A 835 6.07 -2.88 22.68
C GLU A 835 5.08 -1.70 22.36
N GLY A 836 3.81 -1.98 21.95
CA GLY A 836 2.59 -1.08 21.89
C GLY A 836 1.55 -1.46 20.78
N PHE A 837 0.26 -1.07 20.89
CA PHE A 837 -0.97 -1.71 20.32
C PHE A 837 -0.94 -2.37 18.89
N VAL A 838 -1.12 -3.69 18.84
CA VAL A 838 -0.60 -4.62 17.80
C VAL A 838 0.89 -4.88 18.06
N PHE A 839 1.10 -5.72 19.07
CA PHE A 839 2.42 -6.13 19.53
C PHE A 839 2.93 -7.30 18.70
N SER A 840 4.22 -7.31 18.35
CA SER A 840 4.85 -8.53 17.83
C SER A 840 6.28 -8.72 18.32
N GLY A 841 6.70 -9.97 18.55
CA GLY A 841 8.07 -10.26 19.01
C GLY A 841 8.35 -11.74 19.32
N ASP A 842 9.61 -12.03 19.64
CA ASP A 842 10.12 -13.34 20.09
C ASP A 842 10.93 -13.17 21.39
N THR A 843 10.31 -13.51 22.53
CA THR A 843 10.94 -13.35 23.87
C THR A 843 12.22 -14.14 24.05
N ALA A 844 12.45 -15.20 23.26
CA ALA A 844 13.68 -15.97 23.32
C ALA A 844 14.86 -15.25 22.63
N GLN A 845 14.61 -14.24 21.80
CA GLN A 845 15.65 -13.40 21.17
C GLN A 845 15.95 -12.12 21.97
N THR A 846 15.37 -11.95 23.16
CA THR A 846 15.68 -10.84 24.07
C THR A 846 17.01 -11.11 24.78
N ILE A 847 18.12 -10.74 24.12
CA ILE A 847 19.51 -10.88 24.61
C ILE A 847 20.14 -9.53 25.03
N ALA A 848 19.37 -8.44 24.98
CA ALA A 848 19.85 -7.13 25.43
C ALA A 848 20.08 -7.18 26.95
N ARG A 849 21.24 -6.67 27.41
CA ARG A 849 21.60 -6.72 28.83
C ARG A 849 20.57 -5.95 29.65
N GLY A 850 19.96 -6.64 30.61
CA GLY A 850 19.03 -6.05 31.56
C GLY A 850 17.56 -6.01 31.14
N ILE A 851 17.21 -6.58 29.98
CA ILE A 851 15.82 -6.60 29.50
C ILE A 851 15.32 -8.03 29.49
N ASP A 852 14.45 -8.37 30.44
CA ASP A 852 13.74 -9.65 30.49
C ASP A 852 12.25 -9.35 30.75
N PHE A 853 11.40 -9.61 29.76
CA PHE A 853 9.95 -9.48 29.88
C PHE A 853 9.24 -10.59 29.11
N ARG A 854 7.97 -10.84 29.46
CA ARG A 854 7.05 -11.67 28.69
C ARG A 854 5.87 -10.85 28.21
N PHE A 855 5.33 -11.19 27.06
CA PHE A 855 4.11 -10.56 26.55
C PHE A 855 2.93 -10.78 27.50
N GLN A 856 2.91 -11.88 28.25
CA GLN A 856 1.91 -12.09 29.29
C GLN A 856 2.00 -11.04 30.42
N ASP A 857 3.20 -10.58 30.77
CA ASP A 857 3.42 -9.57 31.80
C ASP A 857 2.95 -8.19 31.30
N ILE A 858 3.23 -7.86 30.03
CA ILE A 858 2.70 -6.66 29.35
C ILE A 858 1.17 -6.73 29.26
N ARG A 859 0.60 -7.88 28.91
CA ARG A 859 -0.86 -8.06 28.82
C ARG A 859 -1.55 -7.80 30.16
N SER A 860 -0.92 -8.22 31.27
CA SER A 860 -1.40 -7.91 32.62
C SER A 860 -1.33 -6.41 32.93
N LEU A 861 -0.28 -5.73 32.47
CA LEU A 861 -0.10 -4.29 32.64
C LEU A 861 -1.19 -3.50 31.91
N PHE A 862 -1.48 -3.84 30.65
CA PHE A 862 -2.56 -3.22 29.88
C PHE A 862 -3.94 -3.43 30.51
N TYR A 863 -4.19 -4.63 31.05
CA TYR A 863 -5.43 -4.90 31.78
C TYR A 863 -5.57 -4.00 33.03
N ASN A 864 -4.50 -3.88 33.81
CA ASN A 864 -4.51 -3.08 35.04
C ASN A 864 -4.64 -1.57 34.77
N GLU A 865 -4.01 -1.05 33.71
CA GLU A 865 -3.98 0.40 33.44
C GLU A 865 -5.21 0.88 32.65
N PHE A 866 -5.66 0.13 31.64
CA PHE A 866 -6.74 0.59 30.74
C PHE A 866 -8.12 0.01 31.08
N LEU A 867 -8.21 -1.11 31.80
CA LEU A 867 -9.48 -1.80 32.06
C LEU A 867 -9.88 -1.83 33.55
N CYS A 868 -8.94 -1.71 34.50
CA CYS A 868 -9.26 -1.71 35.93
C CYS A 868 -9.66 -0.32 36.48
N ASP A 869 -9.13 0.78 35.97
CA ASP A 869 -9.43 2.13 36.49
C ASP A 869 -10.87 2.60 36.19
N SER A 870 -11.59 1.93 35.28
CA SER A 870 -13.02 2.20 35.05
C SER A 870 -13.95 1.71 36.17
N GLN A 871 -13.45 0.92 37.14
CA GLN A 871 -14.27 0.39 38.23
C GLN A 871 -14.23 1.22 39.53
N ASN A 872 -13.26 2.13 39.69
CA ASN A 872 -13.09 2.87 40.95
C ASN A 872 -13.68 4.29 40.96
N ASN A 873 -14.15 4.81 39.82
CA ASN A 873 -14.91 6.05 39.80
C ASN A 873 -16.39 5.74 40.05
N GLY A 874 -16.78 5.79 41.33
CA GLY A 874 -18.16 5.65 41.75
C GLY A 874 -19.03 6.76 41.15
N GLU A 875 -19.94 6.38 40.27
CA GLU A 875 -21.36 6.77 40.30
C GLU A 875 -22.13 6.00 39.21
N GLY A 876 -23.31 5.49 39.59
CA GLY A 876 -23.94 4.36 38.95
C GLY A 876 -24.37 4.54 37.48
N LYS A 877 -24.19 3.46 36.72
CA LYS A 877 -25.21 2.87 35.83
C LYS A 877 -24.72 1.52 35.33
N VAL A 878 -25.46 0.47 35.68
CA VAL A 878 -25.36 -0.86 35.08
C VAL A 878 -25.72 -0.72 33.60
N LYS A 879 -24.72 -0.74 32.71
CA LYS A 879 -24.91 -0.95 31.28
C LYS A 879 -23.84 -1.92 30.75
N ASP A 880 -24.34 -3.01 30.20
CA ASP A 880 -23.75 -4.02 29.31
C ASP A 880 -22.42 -4.70 29.70
N LYS A 881 -22.55 -6.01 29.95
CA LYS A 881 -21.51 -6.99 30.30
C LYS A 881 -20.52 -7.35 29.17
N ASP A 882 -20.37 -6.53 28.12
CA ASP A 882 -19.58 -6.89 26.93
C ASP A 882 -18.20 -6.20 26.78
N GLN A 883 -17.70 -5.47 27.78
CA GLN A 883 -16.41 -4.78 27.72
C GLN A 883 -15.38 -5.21 28.79
N SER A 884 -15.10 -6.51 28.88
CA SER A 884 -13.94 -7.00 29.63
C SER A 884 -13.29 -8.25 29.02
N ARG A 885 -13.14 -8.29 27.69
CA ARG A 885 -12.34 -9.34 27.02
C ARG A 885 -10.92 -8.84 26.77
N ILE A 886 -9.96 -9.51 27.41
CA ILE A 886 -8.52 -9.34 27.20
C ILE A 886 -8.19 -9.57 25.72
N SER A 887 -7.30 -8.76 25.13
CA SER A 887 -6.84 -8.91 23.75
C SER A 887 -6.33 -10.32 23.45
N GLU A 888 -6.73 -10.89 22.31
CA GLU A 888 -6.33 -12.22 21.87
C GLU A 888 -4.84 -12.28 21.50
N ILE A 889 -4.21 -13.42 21.81
CA ILE A 889 -2.83 -13.74 21.42
C ILE A 889 -2.89 -14.66 20.21
N PHE A 890 -2.37 -14.18 19.09
CA PHE A 890 -2.16 -14.96 17.88
C PHE A 890 -0.72 -15.47 17.85
N GLN A 891 -0.51 -16.73 17.46
CA GLN A 891 0.82 -17.34 17.34
C GLN A 891 1.12 -17.70 15.88
N LEU A 892 2.20 -17.15 15.32
CA LEU A 892 2.71 -17.52 13.99
C LEU A 892 3.71 -18.68 14.14
N SER A 893 3.35 -19.85 13.61
CA SER A 893 4.15 -21.09 13.72
C SER A 893 4.83 -21.50 12.41
N GLN A 894 4.46 -20.92 11.27
CA GLN A 894 5.06 -21.24 9.98
C GLN A 894 6.27 -20.33 9.71
N ASN A 895 7.45 -20.91 9.52
CA ASN A 895 8.67 -20.20 9.19
C ASN A 895 8.91 -20.23 7.67
N PHE A 896 9.00 -19.05 7.07
CA PHE A 896 9.22 -18.86 5.64
C PHE A 896 10.69 -18.58 5.29
N ARG A 897 11.60 -18.70 6.25
CA ARG A 897 12.98 -18.24 6.11
C ARG A 897 14.01 -19.35 6.18
N THR A 898 13.83 -20.28 7.11
CA THR A 898 14.82 -21.31 7.46
C THR A 898 14.18 -22.70 7.32
N HIS A 899 14.97 -23.70 6.94
CA HIS A 899 14.50 -25.08 6.78
C HIS A 899 14.28 -25.82 8.10
N ALA A 900 13.50 -26.90 8.05
CA ALA A 900 13.08 -27.68 9.22
C ALA A 900 14.25 -28.15 10.11
N GLY A 901 15.35 -28.64 9.53
CA GLY A 901 16.53 -29.12 10.27
C GLY A 901 17.11 -28.12 11.29
N VAL A 902 17.33 -26.86 10.90
CA VAL A 902 17.81 -25.81 11.83
C VAL A 902 16.73 -25.44 12.85
N LEU A 903 15.44 -25.47 12.46
CA LEU A 903 14.32 -25.18 13.36
C LEU A 903 14.14 -26.26 14.43
N HIS A 904 14.38 -27.53 14.11
CA HIS A 904 14.37 -28.62 15.10
C HIS A 904 15.52 -28.45 16.10
N LEU A 905 16.71 -28.04 15.63
CA LEU A 905 17.83 -27.73 16.53
C LEU A 905 17.50 -26.53 17.44
N SER A 906 16.96 -25.44 16.89
CA SER A 906 16.60 -24.26 17.68
C SER A 906 15.48 -24.58 18.70
N GLN A 907 14.51 -25.41 18.31
CA GLN A 907 13.45 -25.90 19.20
C GLN A 907 14.02 -26.69 20.38
N SER A 908 15.07 -27.49 20.19
CA SER A 908 15.72 -28.24 21.27
C SER A 908 16.31 -27.33 22.36
N VAL A 909 16.78 -26.13 21.99
CA VAL A 909 17.29 -25.10 22.92
C VAL A 909 16.13 -24.43 23.65
N ILE A 910 15.03 -24.16 22.95
CA ILE A 910 13.79 -23.63 23.56
C ILE A 910 13.21 -24.60 24.59
N GLU A 911 13.25 -25.91 24.34
CA GLU A 911 12.80 -26.93 25.30
C GLU A 911 13.60 -26.88 26.61
N LEU A 912 14.92 -26.67 26.53
CA LEU A 912 15.77 -26.47 27.70
C LEU A 912 15.39 -25.17 28.44
N LEU A 913 15.08 -24.09 27.72
CA LEU A 913 14.60 -22.84 28.32
C LEU A 913 13.24 -23.02 29.01
N TYR A 914 12.29 -23.73 28.41
CA TYR A 914 10.99 -24.05 29.02
C TYR A 914 11.15 -24.90 30.28
N HIS A 915 12.10 -25.84 30.31
CA HIS A 915 12.33 -26.69 31.47
C HIS A 915 13.04 -25.96 32.62
N PHE A 916 14.18 -25.34 32.35
CA PHE A 916 15.00 -24.70 33.40
C PHE A 916 14.48 -23.32 33.81
N PHE A 917 13.84 -22.59 32.89
CA PHE A 917 13.41 -21.20 33.09
C PHE A 917 12.00 -20.93 32.51
N PRO A 918 10.94 -21.64 32.96
CA PRO A 918 9.57 -21.50 32.42
C PRO A 918 8.95 -20.10 32.54
N HIS A 919 9.55 -19.22 33.35
CA HIS A 919 9.09 -17.85 33.56
C HIS A 919 9.94 -16.80 32.82
N SER A 920 10.94 -17.19 32.03
CA SER A 920 11.81 -16.24 31.31
C SER A 920 11.40 -15.96 29.86
N ILE A 921 10.56 -16.80 29.26
CA ILE A 921 10.08 -16.70 27.87
C ILE A 921 8.61 -17.11 27.76
N ASP A 922 7.90 -16.63 26.75
CA ASP A 922 6.54 -17.07 26.43
C ASP A 922 6.53 -18.46 25.78
N ILE A 923 5.52 -19.27 26.12
CA ILE A 923 5.37 -20.62 25.58
C ILE A 923 4.67 -20.55 24.20
N LEU A 924 5.39 -20.98 23.17
CA LEU A 924 4.96 -20.96 21.77
C LEU A 924 4.90 -22.38 21.21
N SER A 925 3.99 -22.60 20.27
CA SER A 925 3.98 -23.83 19.46
C SER A 925 5.29 -24.00 18.66
N PRO A 926 5.76 -25.24 18.42
CA PRO A 926 6.94 -25.50 17.61
C PRO A 926 6.81 -24.93 16.20
N GLU A 927 7.91 -24.40 15.66
CA GLU A 927 7.93 -23.91 14.29
C GLU A 927 7.88 -25.05 13.28
N THR A 928 7.17 -24.80 12.18
CA THR A 928 7.13 -25.67 11.02
C THR A 928 7.64 -24.92 9.80
N SER A 929 8.31 -25.61 8.89
CA SER A 929 8.80 -25.01 7.64
C SER A 929 8.45 -25.91 6.47
N LEU A 930 8.12 -25.28 5.35
CA LEU A 930 7.94 -25.96 4.06
C LEU A 930 9.28 -26.15 3.32
N ILE A 931 10.35 -25.54 3.85
CA ILE A 931 11.71 -25.55 3.29
C ILE A 931 12.43 -26.78 3.88
N TYR A 932 12.97 -27.63 2.99
CA TYR A 932 13.71 -28.83 3.36
C TYR A 932 15.21 -28.59 3.18
N GLY A 933 16.00 -28.93 4.20
CA GLY A 933 17.45 -28.74 4.18
C GLY A 933 18.14 -29.77 5.07
N GLU A 934 19.46 -29.89 4.89
CA GLU A 934 20.29 -30.85 5.65
C GLU A 934 20.29 -30.53 7.14
N ALA A 935 20.51 -31.53 7.99
CA ALA A 935 20.66 -31.30 9.42
C ALA A 935 21.96 -30.51 9.70
N PRO A 936 21.97 -29.62 10.72
CA PRO A 936 23.16 -28.90 11.14
C PRO A 936 24.36 -29.82 11.40
N VAL A 937 25.57 -29.36 11.11
CA VAL A 937 26.79 -30.18 11.17
C VAL A 937 27.65 -29.78 12.38
N LEU A 938 27.98 -30.76 13.22
CA LEU A 938 29.03 -30.68 14.23
C LEU A 938 30.36 -31.06 13.59
N LEU A 939 31.33 -30.15 13.61
CA LEU A 939 32.68 -30.38 13.11
C LEU A 939 33.56 -30.93 14.24
N GLU A 940 34.08 -32.13 14.05
CA GLU A 940 35.09 -32.72 14.94
C GLU A 940 36.49 -32.41 14.36
N SER A 941 37.38 -31.82 15.17
CA SER A 941 38.74 -31.50 14.72
C SER A 941 39.64 -32.74 14.83
N VAL A 942 40.50 -32.93 13.83
CA VAL A 942 41.48 -34.01 13.83
C VAL A 942 42.73 -33.50 14.53
N LYS A 943 42.98 -33.98 15.78
CA LYS A 943 44.21 -33.81 16.58
C LYS A 943 44.74 -32.37 16.74
N ASP A 944 44.47 -31.73 17.89
CA ASP A 944 45.11 -30.49 18.42
C ASP A 944 45.29 -29.27 17.50
N GLU A 945 44.91 -29.36 16.22
CA GLU A 945 44.92 -28.27 15.26
C GLU A 945 43.62 -27.48 15.35
N ASN A 946 43.76 -26.16 15.46
CA ASN A 946 42.63 -25.25 15.51
C ASN A 946 41.88 -25.30 14.17
N ALA A 947 40.60 -25.68 14.19
CA ALA A 947 39.75 -25.85 13.01
C ALA A 947 39.70 -24.62 12.11
N ILE A 948 39.86 -23.41 12.68
CA ILE A 948 39.95 -22.17 11.89
C ILE A 948 41.19 -22.13 11.01
N ILE A 949 42.32 -22.68 11.47
CA ILE A 949 43.55 -22.77 10.70
C ILE A 949 43.36 -23.76 9.54
N THR A 950 42.68 -24.88 9.74
CA THR A 950 42.39 -25.82 8.64
C THR A 950 41.46 -25.19 7.59
N ILE A 951 40.49 -24.37 8.00
CA ILE A 951 39.58 -23.68 7.07
C ILE A 951 40.29 -22.54 6.32
N PHE A 952 41.11 -21.72 6.98
CA PHE A 952 41.64 -20.46 6.41
C PHE A 952 43.18 -20.40 6.23
N GLY A 953 43.93 -21.36 6.76
CA GLY A 953 45.40 -21.31 6.93
C GLY A 953 46.24 -21.47 5.66
N ASN A 954 45.73 -22.13 4.62
CA ASN A 954 46.51 -22.40 3.39
C ASN A 954 46.74 -21.18 2.47
N SER A 955 46.45 -19.95 2.90
CA SER A 955 46.60 -18.72 2.07
C SER A 955 47.66 -17.72 2.56
N CYS A 956 48.31 -17.95 3.70
CA CYS A 956 49.18 -16.95 4.33
C CYS A 956 50.64 -16.88 3.80
N GLY A 957 50.93 -17.44 2.62
CA GLY A 957 52.29 -17.47 2.08
C GLY A 957 52.36 -17.23 0.57
N GLY A 958 52.23 -15.98 0.12
CA GLY A 958 52.49 -15.64 -1.27
C GLY A 958 52.20 -14.18 -1.62
N THR A 959 53.24 -13.34 -1.60
CA THR A 959 53.25 -12.04 -2.27
C THR A 959 53.13 -12.24 -3.79
N ASN A 960 51.92 -12.37 -4.30
CA ASN A 960 51.53 -12.14 -5.70
C ASN A 960 50.01 -11.98 -5.74
N GLY A 961 49.50 -10.95 -6.42
CA GLY A 961 48.11 -10.48 -6.40
C GLY A 961 47.03 -11.45 -6.89
N GLY A 962 46.87 -12.59 -6.24
CA GLY A 962 45.77 -13.54 -6.41
C GLY A 962 44.62 -13.23 -5.46
N THR A 963 43.39 -13.33 -5.97
CA THR A 963 42.12 -13.19 -5.24
C THR A 963 42.10 -13.95 -3.91
N MET A 964 41.89 -13.22 -2.81
CA MET A 964 41.76 -13.74 -1.44
C MET A 964 40.63 -14.78 -1.35
N VAL A 965 40.95 -16.05 -1.07
CA VAL A 965 39.99 -17.18 -1.03
C VAL A 965 39.46 -17.39 0.40
N GLY A 966 38.38 -16.68 0.75
CA GLY A 966 37.74 -16.75 2.06
C GLY A 966 36.22 -16.92 2.00
N PHE A 967 35.53 -16.66 3.11
CA PHE A 967 34.06 -16.67 3.17
C PHE A 967 33.46 -15.51 2.38
N GLY A 968 32.30 -15.76 1.77
CA GLY A 968 31.52 -14.78 1.00
C GLY A 968 30.77 -13.76 1.86
N ALA A 969 30.08 -12.82 1.22
CA ALA A 969 29.34 -11.74 1.87
C ALA A 969 28.10 -12.22 2.65
N GLU A 970 27.62 -13.42 2.36
CA GLU A 970 26.46 -14.06 2.99
C GLU A 970 26.86 -15.16 4.00
N GLN A 971 28.16 -15.30 4.29
CA GLN A 971 28.72 -16.28 5.23
C GLN A 971 29.35 -15.57 6.42
N VAL A 972 29.13 -16.07 7.64
CA VAL A 972 29.62 -15.42 8.88
C VAL A 972 30.16 -16.43 9.88
N ILE A 973 31.16 -15.98 10.64
CA ILE A 973 31.63 -16.64 11.85
C ILE A 973 31.01 -15.91 13.05
N LEU A 974 30.22 -16.63 13.84
CA LEU A 974 29.63 -16.12 15.06
C LEU A 974 30.45 -16.57 16.26
N VAL A 975 30.78 -15.61 17.10
CA VAL A 975 31.50 -15.82 18.36
C VAL A 975 30.71 -15.28 19.54
N ARG A 976 30.99 -15.83 20.73
CA ARG A 976 30.27 -15.52 21.96
C ARG A 976 30.53 -14.08 22.45
N ASP A 977 31.78 -13.63 22.44
CA ASP A 977 32.16 -12.31 22.93
C ASP A 977 33.31 -11.66 22.14
N GLU A 978 33.60 -10.40 22.49
CA GLU A 978 34.62 -9.56 21.83
C GLU A 978 36.04 -10.07 22.06
N SER A 979 36.29 -10.84 23.14
CA SER A 979 37.61 -11.44 23.37
C SER A 979 37.86 -12.54 22.34
N ALA A 980 36.89 -13.44 22.16
CA ALA A 980 36.94 -14.49 21.15
C ALA A 980 37.03 -13.92 19.73
N ARG A 981 36.33 -12.81 19.46
CA ARG A 981 36.40 -12.12 18.17
C ARG A 981 37.82 -11.64 17.84
N LYS A 982 38.50 -10.98 18.78
CA LYS A 982 39.86 -10.46 18.58
C LYS A 982 40.86 -11.57 18.31
N GLU A 983 40.80 -12.66 19.07
CA GLU A 983 41.67 -13.82 18.89
C GLU A 983 41.53 -14.42 17.48
N ILE A 984 40.30 -14.54 16.97
CA ILE A 984 40.06 -15.05 15.62
C ILE A 984 40.53 -14.07 14.56
N LEU A 985 40.23 -12.77 14.71
CA LEU A 985 40.64 -11.76 13.74
C LEU A 985 42.16 -11.68 13.59
N GLU A 986 42.92 -11.92 14.66
CA GLU A 986 44.38 -12.03 14.61
C GLU A 986 44.85 -13.24 13.76
N GLN A 987 44.09 -14.34 13.75
CA GLN A 987 44.43 -15.57 13.02
C GLN A 987 44.00 -15.54 11.55
N ILE A 988 42.77 -15.08 11.25
CA ILE A 988 42.22 -15.12 9.89
C ILE A 988 42.37 -13.80 9.13
N GLY A 989 42.62 -12.69 9.83
CA GLY A 989 42.62 -11.35 9.25
C GLY A 989 41.27 -10.98 8.61
N LYS A 990 41.31 -10.39 7.42
CA LYS A 990 40.12 -9.95 6.66
C LYS A 990 39.51 -11.05 5.78
N GLN A 991 39.65 -12.34 6.13
CA GLN A 991 39.21 -13.46 5.27
C GLN A 991 37.72 -13.79 5.39
N ALA A 992 37.07 -13.49 6.51
CA ALA A 992 35.65 -13.75 6.76
C ALA A 992 35.01 -12.63 7.59
N LEU A 993 33.67 -12.55 7.56
CA LEU A 993 32.90 -11.71 8.49
C LEU A 993 32.88 -12.40 9.87
N VAL A 994 33.41 -11.73 10.89
CA VAL A 994 33.39 -12.21 12.28
C VAL A 994 32.56 -11.26 13.11
N LEU A 995 31.48 -11.78 13.70
CA LEU A 995 30.54 -10.99 14.50
C LEU A 995 30.29 -11.65 15.84
N THR A 996 30.09 -10.84 16.88
CA THR A 996 29.55 -11.35 18.13
C THR A 996 28.06 -11.68 17.99
N ILE A 997 27.54 -12.57 18.84
CA ILE A 997 26.11 -12.93 18.83
C ILE A 997 25.21 -11.70 19.06
N VAL A 998 25.67 -10.72 19.84
CA VAL A 998 24.92 -9.48 20.07
C VAL A 998 24.87 -8.62 18.81
N GLU A 999 26.00 -8.46 18.10
CA GLU A 999 26.06 -7.68 16.86
C GLU A 999 25.28 -8.32 15.70
N CYS A 1000 25.15 -9.66 15.69
CA CYS A 1000 24.41 -10.33 14.63
C CYS A 1000 22.89 -10.26 14.79
N LYS A 1001 22.36 -9.76 15.92
CA LYS A 1001 20.91 -9.64 16.14
C LYS A 1001 20.32 -8.66 15.13
N GLY A 1002 19.37 -9.12 14.32
CA GLY A 1002 18.77 -8.34 13.23
C GLY A 1002 19.42 -8.58 11.85
N LEU A 1003 20.56 -9.27 11.82
CA LEU A 1003 21.19 -9.76 10.59
C LEU A 1003 20.78 -11.19 10.27
N GLU A 1004 21.03 -11.58 9.02
CA GLU A 1004 20.77 -12.91 8.49
C GLU A 1004 21.88 -13.32 7.52
N PHE A 1005 22.17 -14.62 7.49
CA PHE A 1005 23.25 -15.21 6.71
C PHE A 1005 22.78 -16.51 6.07
N GLN A 1006 23.26 -16.79 4.86
CA GLN A 1006 23.00 -18.09 4.21
C GLN A 1006 23.66 -19.20 5.03
N ASP A 1007 24.94 -18.99 5.36
CA ASP A 1007 25.72 -19.94 6.11
C ASP A 1007 26.29 -19.31 7.38
N VAL A 1008 26.25 -20.05 8.49
CA VAL A 1008 26.72 -19.63 9.81
C VAL A 1008 27.69 -20.68 10.35
N LEU A 1009 28.89 -20.25 10.74
CA LEU A 1009 29.83 -21.03 11.54
C LEU A 1009 29.80 -20.49 12.99
N LEU A 1010 29.19 -21.25 13.91
CA LEU A 1010 29.27 -20.97 15.34
C LEU A 1010 30.58 -21.57 15.86
N TYR A 1011 31.49 -20.71 16.31
CA TYR A 1011 32.83 -21.13 16.70
C TYR A 1011 33.11 -20.88 18.19
N ASN A 1012 33.60 -21.93 18.85
CA ASN A 1012 34.12 -21.96 20.21
C ASN A 1012 33.19 -21.29 21.25
N PHE A 1013 31.88 -21.48 21.11
CA PHE A 1013 30.86 -20.91 21.97
C PHE A 1013 30.92 -21.50 23.38
N PHE A 1014 30.99 -22.83 23.50
CA PHE A 1014 31.04 -23.51 24.79
C PHE A 1014 32.40 -23.36 25.47
N GLY A 1015 33.50 -23.39 24.70
CA GLY A 1015 34.85 -23.20 25.21
C GLY A 1015 35.10 -21.81 25.81
N THR A 1016 34.50 -20.77 25.24
CA THR A 1016 34.59 -19.37 25.73
C THR A 1016 33.54 -19.03 26.79
N SER A 1017 32.59 -19.93 27.05
CA SER A 1017 31.52 -19.71 28.04
C SER A 1017 32.05 -19.70 29.48
N PRO A 1018 31.62 -18.75 30.34
CA PRO A 1018 32.02 -18.70 31.74
C PRO A 1018 31.47 -19.88 32.56
N LEU A 1019 30.46 -20.58 32.05
CA LEU A 1019 29.82 -21.73 32.71
C LEU A 1019 30.72 -22.97 32.76
N LYS A 1020 31.56 -23.19 31.74
CA LYS A 1020 32.44 -24.36 31.61
C LYS A 1020 31.72 -25.67 32.00
N ASN A 1021 32.14 -26.33 33.09
CA ASN A 1021 31.55 -27.58 33.58
C ASN A 1021 30.08 -27.50 34.04
N GLN A 1022 29.51 -26.30 34.22
CA GLN A 1022 28.10 -26.14 34.62
C GLN A 1022 27.12 -26.57 33.51
N TRP A 1023 27.55 -26.67 32.25
CA TRP A 1023 26.76 -27.22 31.14
C TRP A 1023 26.33 -28.68 31.37
N ARG A 1024 27.03 -29.42 32.24
CA ARG A 1024 26.68 -30.80 32.61
C ARG A 1024 25.29 -30.95 33.25
N VAL A 1025 24.65 -29.86 33.68
CA VAL A 1025 23.26 -29.88 34.16
C VAL A 1025 22.26 -30.41 33.12
N VAL A 1026 22.60 -30.31 31.82
CA VAL A 1026 21.81 -30.85 30.71
C VAL A 1026 21.67 -32.37 30.80
N TYR A 1027 22.67 -33.09 31.33
CA TYR A 1027 22.55 -34.54 31.58
C TYR A 1027 21.44 -34.88 32.57
N GLY A 1028 21.19 -34.01 33.55
CA GLY A 1028 20.06 -34.15 34.47
C GLY A 1028 18.72 -34.09 33.74
N TYR A 1029 18.60 -33.24 32.72
CA TYR A 1029 17.42 -33.17 31.86
C TYR A 1029 17.30 -34.38 30.92
N MET A 1030 18.40 -34.81 30.28
CA MET A 1030 18.43 -36.02 29.45
C MET A 1030 17.99 -37.26 30.23
N LYS A 1031 18.42 -37.37 31.49
CA LYS A 1031 18.00 -38.42 32.41
C LYS A 1031 16.49 -38.43 32.66
N GLN A 1032 15.87 -37.26 32.78
CA GLN A 1032 14.43 -37.14 32.97
C GLN A 1032 13.63 -37.47 31.69
N GLN A 1033 14.22 -37.25 30.53
CA GLN A 1033 13.61 -37.51 29.20
C GLN A 1033 13.86 -38.95 28.68
N ASN A 1034 14.49 -39.83 29.47
CA ASN A 1034 14.87 -41.19 29.08
C ASN A 1034 15.79 -41.30 27.83
N LEU A 1035 16.57 -40.26 27.51
CA LEU A 1035 17.48 -40.23 26.35
C LEU A 1035 18.86 -40.88 26.66
N PHE A 1036 18.86 -42.05 27.32
CA PHE A 1036 20.07 -42.64 27.91
C PHE A 1036 20.81 -43.61 26.98
N SER A 1037 22.05 -43.27 26.62
CA SER A 1037 23.06 -44.25 26.26
C SER A 1037 24.39 -43.90 26.97
N SER A 1038 24.78 -44.70 27.97
CA SER A 1038 26.16 -44.82 28.49
C SER A 1038 26.94 -43.56 28.96
N VAL A 1039 26.54 -42.87 30.04
CA VAL A 1039 27.49 -41.97 30.76
C VAL A 1039 27.33 -42.06 32.30
N GLU A 1040 28.27 -42.74 32.97
CA GLU A 1040 28.45 -42.75 34.44
C GLU A 1040 29.19 -41.49 34.95
N GLN A 1041 28.81 -40.29 34.50
CA GLN A 1041 29.48 -39.05 34.95
C GLN A 1041 28.66 -38.33 36.03
N LYS A 1042 29.36 -37.78 37.04
CA LYS A 1042 28.76 -36.89 38.05
C LYS A 1042 28.33 -35.58 37.39
N PHE A 1043 27.05 -35.24 37.45
CA PHE A 1043 26.49 -33.97 36.98
C PHE A 1043 25.82 -33.17 38.12
N PRO A 1044 25.86 -31.83 38.08
CA PRO A 1044 25.26 -30.98 39.11
C PRO A 1044 23.72 -30.95 38.99
N ASN A 1045 23.03 -30.84 40.13
CA ASN A 1045 21.59 -30.56 40.16
C ASN A 1045 21.33 -29.09 39.83
N PHE A 1046 20.26 -28.83 39.06
CA PHE A 1046 19.86 -27.47 38.71
C PHE A 1046 19.48 -26.66 39.96
N SER A 1047 19.98 -25.43 40.02
CA SER A 1047 19.65 -24.45 41.04
C SER A 1047 19.62 -23.07 40.42
N LYS A 1048 18.51 -22.35 40.59
CA LYS A 1048 18.27 -21.03 39.97
C LYS A 1048 19.31 -19.98 40.36
N ALA A 1049 19.83 -20.04 41.60
CA ALA A 1049 20.85 -19.11 42.08
C ALA A 1049 22.24 -19.39 41.46
N LYS A 1050 22.62 -20.67 41.30
CA LYS A 1050 23.93 -21.06 40.74
C LYS A 1050 23.97 -20.97 39.21
N HIS A 1051 22.85 -21.19 38.54
CA HIS A 1051 22.76 -21.27 37.08
C HIS A 1051 22.09 -20.03 36.47
N LYS A 1052 22.15 -18.86 37.13
CA LYS A 1052 21.55 -17.61 36.62
C LYS A 1052 22.06 -17.26 35.21
N LEU A 1053 23.33 -17.53 34.93
CA LEU A 1053 23.98 -17.30 33.63
C LEU A 1053 23.51 -18.26 32.52
N LEU A 1054 23.02 -19.46 32.86
CA LEU A 1054 22.58 -20.47 31.89
C LEU A 1054 21.41 -19.98 31.03
N CYS A 1055 20.48 -19.20 31.60
CA CYS A 1055 19.36 -18.61 30.86
C CYS A 1055 19.86 -17.68 29.73
N SER A 1056 20.81 -16.79 30.04
CA SER A 1056 21.39 -15.87 29.06
C SER A 1056 22.16 -16.61 27.97
N GLU A 1057 22.94 -17.63 28.33
CA GLU A 1057 23.74 -18.41 27.38
C GLU A 1057 22.85 -19.25 26.45
N LEU A 1058 21.76 -19.85 26.95
CA LEU A 1058 20.77 -20.54 26.13
C LEU A 1058 20.05 -19.59 25.16
N LYS A 1059 19.69 -18.37 25.60
CA LYS A 1059 19.12 -17.34 24.72
C LYS A 1059 20.11 -16.91 23.63
N GLN A 1060 21.39 -16.72 23.97
CA GLN A 1060 22.44 -16.40 22.99
C GLN A 1060 22.64 -17.53 21.98
N LEU A 1061 22.67 -18.77 22.42
CA LEU A 1061 22.77 -19.95 21.55
C LEU A 1061 21.57 -20.03 20.59
N TYR A 1062 20.35 -19.80 21.10
CA TYR A 1062 19.14 -19.74 20.27
C TYR A 1062 19.21 -18.61 19.23
N VAL A 1063 19.67 -17.41 19.61
CA VAL A 1063 19.87 -16.31 18.65
C VAL A 1063 20.87 -16.69 17.56
N ALA A 1064 22.00 -17.29 17.92
CA ALA A 1064 23.04 -17.71 16.97
C ALA A 1064 22.50 -18.73 15.94
N ILE A 1065 21.83 -19.79 16.41
CA ILE A 1065 21.24 -20.82 15.54
C ILE A 1065 20.22 -20.20 14.57
N THR A 1066 19.35 -19.33 15.10
CA THR A 1066 18.30 -18.66 14.31
C THR A 1066 18.80 -17.55 13.40
N ARG A 1067 20.11 -17.30 13.28
CA ARG A 1067 20.65 -16.43 12.21
C ARG A 1067 20.84 -17.15 10.88
N THR A 1068 20.77 -18.48 10.89
CA THR A 1068 21.05 -19.33 9.75
C THR A 1068 19.83 -19.47 8.83
N ARG A 1069 20.04 -19.30 7.51
CA ARG A 1069 19.02 -19.62 6.50
C ARG A 1069 19.20 -21.00 5.87
N GLN A 1070 20.44 -21.41 5.60
CA GLN A 1070 20.73 -22.64 4.84
C GLN A 1070 21.66 -23.62 5.54
N ARG A 1071 22.89 -23.26 5.93
CA ARG A 1071 23.84 -24.21 6.56
C ARG A 1071 24.37 -23.69 7.88
N LEU A 1072 24.25 -24.52 8.92
CA LEU A 1072 24.79 -24.25 10.24
C LEU A 1072 25.92 -25.25 10.53
N TRP A 1073 27.11 -24.71 10.77
CA TRP A 1073 28.26 -25.46 11.27
C TRP A 1073 28.54 -25.04 12.71
N ILE A 1074 28.79 -26.01 13.59
CA ILE A 1074 29.18 -25.77 14.97
C ILE A 1074 30.54 -26.41 15.18
N CYS A 1075 31.50 -25.62 15.65
CA CYS A 1075 32.88 -26.05 15.85
C CYS A 1075 33.38 -25.57 17.21
N GLU A 1076 34.03 -26.46 17.96
CA GLU A 1076 34.57 -26.18 19.29
C GLU A 1076 36.02 -26.65 19.34
N ASN A 1077 36.88 -25.90 20.05
CA ASN A 1077 38.28 -26.31 20.22
C ASN A 1077 38.47 -27.20 21.45
N VAL A 1078 37.58 -27.08 22.44
CA VAL A 1078 37.64 -27.84 23.69
C VAL A 1078 36.36 -28.65 23.85
N ASP A 1079 36.42 -29.90 23.40
CA ASP A 1079 35.27 -30.81 23.40
C ASP A 1079 34.71 -31.09 24.80
N GLU A 1080 35.50 -30.94 25.86
CA GLU A 1080 35.05 -31.25 27.22
C GLU A 1080 33.82 -30.42 27.64
N PHE A 1081 33.75 -29.15 27.24
CA PHE A 1081 32.67 -28.24 27.65
C PHE A 1081 31.44 -28.32 26.74
N SER A 1082 31.61 -28.73 25.47
CA SER A 1082 30.53 -28.87 24.49
C SER A 1082 29.83 -30.23 24.54
N LYS A 1083 30.51 -31.28 25.06
CA LYS A 1083 30.00 -32.65 25.21
C LYS A 1083 28.54 -32.76 25.68
N PRO A 1084 28.09 -32.09 26.77
CA PRO A 1084 26.72 -32.22 27.25
C PRO A 1084 25.67 -31.80 26.21
N MET A 1085 25.95 -30.77 25.42
CA MET A 1085 25.04 -30.29 24.37
C MET A 1085 25.17 -31.12 23.09
N TYR A 1086 26.38 -31.56 22.74
CA TYR A 1086 26.62 -32.41 21.58
C TYR A 1086 25.94 -33.77 21.74
N GLU A 1087 26.07 -34.42 22.89
CA GLU A 1087 25.39 -35.69 23.19
C GLU A 1087 23.87 -35.50 23.22
N TYR A 1088 23.36 -34.42 23.80
CA TYR A 1088 21.93 -34.09 23.75
C TYR A 1088 21.40 -33.98 22.31
N TRP A 1089 22.14 -33.31 21.42
CA TRP A 1089 21.74 -33.18 20.01
C TRP A 1089 21.93 -34.46 19.20
N LYS A 1090 22.96 -35.26 19.49
CA LYS A 1090 23.21 -36.58 18.86
C LYS A 1090 22.08 -37.56 19.22
N GLU A 1091 21.72 -37.67 20.50
CA GLU A 1091 20.63 -38.55 20.98
C GLU A 1091 19.27 -38.19 20.38
N LYS A 1092 19.00 -36.89 20.20
CA LYS A 1092 17.78 -36.42 19.51
C LYS A 1092 17.87 -36.52 17.97
N SER A 1093 18.98 -37.01 17.41
CA SER A 1093 19.20 -37.11 15.96
C SER A 1093 19.01 -35.77 15.21
N LEU A 1094 19.42 -34.66 15.84
CA LEU A 1094 19.22 -33.31 15.31
C LEU A 1094 20.39 -32.79 14.48
N VAL A 1095 21.55 -33.44 14.55
CA VAL A 1095 22.81 -32.98 13.97
C VAL A 1095 23.54 -34.11 13.26
N GLN A 1096 24.32 -33.76 12.24
CA GLN A 1096 25.29 -34.65 11.59
C GLN A 1096 26.69 -34.40 12.17
N VAL A 1097 27.45 -35.45 12.39
CA VAL A 1097 28.86 -35.34 12.79
C VAL A 1097 29.72 -35.54 11.55
N ARG A 1098 30.63 -34.60 11.28
CA ARG A 1098 31.60 -34.73 10.18
C ARG A 1098 32.99 -34.32 10.64
N GLU A 1099 33.99 -35.06 10.19
CA GLU A 1099 35.40 -34.67 10.35
C GLU A 1099 35.74 -33.52 9.40
N LEU A 1100 36.53 -32.56 9.89
CA LEU A 1100 36.98 -31.43 9.08
C LEU A 1100 38.15 -31.84 8.18
N ASP A 1101 37.88 -32.13 6.91
CA ASP A 1101 38.89 -32.37 5.88
C ASP A 1101 39.04 -31.17 4.91
N GLU A 1102 40.12 -31.16 4.11
CA GLU A 1102 40.37 -30.08 3.14
C GLU A 1102 39.26 -29.95 2.08
N SER A 1103 38.57 -31.05 1.77
CA SER A 1103 37.48 -31.07 0.78
C SER A 1103 36.24 -30.34 1.30
N LEU A 1104 35.90 -30.56 2.58
CA LEU A 1104 34.81 -29.93 3.30
C LEU A 1104 35.14 -28.45 3.53
N ALA A 1105 36.37 -28.13 3.95
CA ALA A 1105 36.84 -26.76 4.11
C ALA A 1105 36.73 -25.96 2.80
N GLN A 1106 37.04 -26.58 1.65
CA GLN A 1106 36.85 -25.94 0.35
C GLN A 1106 35.37 -25.81 -0.04
N ALA A 1107 34.53 -26.79 0.30
CA ALA A 1107 33.08 -26.73 0.07
C ALA A 1107 32.35 -25.71 0.98
N MET A 1108 32.95 -25.35 2.11
CA MET A 1108 32.46 -24.30 2.99
C MET A 1108 32.66 -22.90 2.40
N LYS A 1109 33.68 -22.66 1.57
CA LYS A 1109 33.99 -21.33 1.02
C LYS A 1109 33.14 -21.03 -0.22
N VAL A 1110 32.35 -19.95 -0.17
CA VAL A 1110 31.52 -19.49 -1.29
C VAL A 1110 31.97 -18.08 -1.69
N ALA A 1111 32.36 -17.89 -2.95
CA ALA A 1111 32.71 -16.57 -3.47
C ALA A 1111 31.47 -15.69 -3.64
N SER A 1112 31.61 -14.39 -3.38
CA SER A 1112 30.55 -13.39 -3.52
C SER A 1112 30.89 -12.33 -4.57
N SER A 1113 29.85 -11.77 -5.20
CA SER A 1113 29.97 -10.67 -6.16
C SER A 1113 30.28 -9.33 -5.47
N LYS A 1114 30.74 -8.34 -6.24
CA LYS A 1114 30.99 -6.99 -5.70
C LYS A 1114 29.72 -6.33 -5.20
N GLU A 1115 28.60 -6.57 -5.89
CA GLU A 1115 27.28 -6.06 -5.53
C GLU A 1115 26.78 -6.65 -4.21
N GLU A 1116 27.02 -7.95 -3.97
CA GLU A 1116 26.70 -8.62 -2.69
C GLU A 1116 27.50 -8.00 -1.53
N TRP A 1117 28.80 -7.78 -1.72
CA TRP A 1117 29.65 -7.09 -0.73
C TRP A 1117 29.19 -5.67 -0.46
N LEU A 1118 28.82 -4.92 -1.50
CA LEU A 1118 28.30 -3.56 -1.35
C LEU A 1118 27.01 -3.53 -0.54
N SER A 1119 26.05 -4.41 -0.87
CA SER A 1119 24.78 -4.54 -0.16
C SER A 1119 24.99 -4.93 1.31
N ARG A 1120 25.89 -5.87 1.58
CA ARG A 1120 26.26 -6.28 2.93
C ARG A 1120 26.93 -5.16 3.72
N GLY A 1121 27.83 -4.40 3.10
CA GLY A 1121 28.51 -3.27 3.72
C GLY A 1121 27.55 -2.17 4.17
N ILE A 1122 26.54 -1.84 3.34
CA ILE A 1122 25.50 -0.86 3.71
C ILE A 1122 24.72 -1.34 4.95
N LYS A 1123 24.37 -2.64 5.01
CA LYS A 1123 23.66 -3.22 6.16
C LYS A 1123 24.47 -3.07 7.45
N LEU A 1124 25.73 -3.47 7.43
CA LEU A 1124 26.62 -3.41 8.60
C LEU A 1124 26.91 -1.96 9.05
N PHE A 1125 27.03 -1.03 8.10
CA PHE A 1125 27.22 0.39 8.40
C PHE A 1125 26.03 0.96 9.17
N ASN A 1126 24.80 0.63 8.75
CA ASN A 1126 23.58 1.10 9.41
C ASN A 1126 23.41 0.53 10.83
N GLU A 1127 23.96 -0.66 11.10
CA GLU A 1127 24.00 -1.29 12.42
C GLU A 1127 25.17 -0.82 13.29
N ARG A 1128 25.91 0.21 12.84
CA ARG A 1128 27.09 0.78 13.51
C ARG A 1128 28.25 -0.19 13.65
N ASN A 1129 28.26 -1.29 12.88
CA ASN A 1129 29.42 -2.19 12.78
C ASN A 1129 30.37 -1.69 11.68
N TYR A 1130 31.05 -0.59 11.99
CA TYR A 1130 31.87 0.14 11.03
C TYR A 1130 33.12 -0.65 10.57
N GLU A 1131 33.68 -1.50 11.43
CA GLU A 1131 34.86 -2.30 11.10
C GLU A 1131 34.55 -3.33 10.00
N MET A 1132 33.49 -4.13 10.18
CA MET A 1132 33.08 -5.12 9.17
C MET A 1132 32.49 -4.45 7.93
N ALA A 1133 31.83 -3.30 8.07
CA ALA A 1133 31.38 -2.50 6.93
C ALA A 1133 32.54 -2.00 6.07
N THR A 1134 33.63 -1.54 6.70
CA THR A 1134 34.86 -1.11 6.00
C THR A 1134 35.42 -2.25 5.16
N MET A 1135 35.56 -3.45 5.74
CA MET A 1135 36.00 -4.65 5.01
C MET A 1135 35.09 -4.99 3.82
N CYS A 1136 33.77 -4.85 3.97
CA CYS A 1136 32.83 -5.10 2.88
C CYS A 1136 33.00 -4.09 1.72
N PHE A 1137 33.18 -2.81 2.03
CA PHE A 1137 33.38 -1.77 1.00
C PHE A 1137 34.73 -1.91 0.30
N GLU A 1138 35.78 -2.30 1.02
CA GLU A 1138 37.07 -2.69 0.43
C GLU A 1138 36.90 -3.82 -0.58
N ARG A 1139 36.18 -4.90 -0.21
CA ARG A 1139 35.92 -6.04 -1.10
C ARG A 1139 35.02 -5.70 -2.29
N ALA A 1140 34.12 -4.72 -2.14
CA ALA A 1140 33.32 -4.19 -3.23
C ALA A 1140 34.11 -3.25 -4.17
N GLY A 1141 35.23 -2.69 -3.69
CA GLY A 1141 36.03 -1.70 -4.42
C GLY A 1141 35.49 -0.26 -4.35
N ASP A 1142 34.66 0.07 -3.34
CA ASP A 1142 34.10 1.42 -3.14
C ASP A 1142 34.91 2.22 -2.11
N LEU A 1143 35.96 2.89 -2.60
CA LEU A 1143 36.88 3.71 -1.81
C LEU A 1143 36.20 4.84 -1.03
N LYS A 1144 35.07 5.39 -1.52
CA LYS A 1144 34.39 6.51 -0.86
C LYS A 1144 33.63 6.02 0.37
N ARG A 1145 32.90 4.90 0.24
CA ARG A 1145 32.15 4.29 1.35
C ARG A 1145 33.06 3.60 2.36
N GLU A 1146 34.16 3.02 1.91
CA GLU A 1146 35.22 2.50 2.78
C GLU A 1146 35.74 3.58 3.73
N LYS A 1147 36.21 4.72 3.17
CA LYS A 1147 36.69 5.86 3.97
C LYS A 1147 35.60 6.39 4.91
N TRP A 1148 34.35 6.42 4.45
CA TRP A 1148 33.23 6.84 5.28
C TRP A 1148 33.02 5.91 6.49
N ALA A 1149 32.99 4.59 6.27
CA ALA A 1149 32.90 3.60 7.33
C ALA A 1149 34.06 3.72 8.33
N LYS A 1150 35.30 3.86 7.83
CA LYS A 1150 36.49 4.03 8.68
C LYS A 1150 36.39 5.27 9.57
N ALA A 1151 36.02 6.43 9.01
CA ALA A 1151 35.85 7.67 9.77
C ALA A 1151 34.74 7.58 10.84
N SER A 1152 33.62 6.93 10.50
CA SER A 1152 32.53 6.69 11.46
C SER A 1152 32.94 5.74 12.59
N GLY A 1153 33.74 4.71 12.28
CA GLY A 1153 34.33 3.81 13.26
C GLY A 1153 35.28 4.51 14.23
N LEU A 1154 36.21 5.34 13.72
CA LEU A 1154 37.16 6.11 14.53
C LEU A 1154 36.44 7.09 15.47
N ARG A 1155 35.43 7.80 14.95
CA ARG A 1155 34.59 8.69 15.77
C ARG A 1155 33.89 7.94 16.90
N ALA A 1156 33.27 6.79 16.60
CA ALA A 1156 32.61 5.98 17.62
C ALA A 1156 33.59 5.41 18.65
N ALA A 1157 34.82 5.07 18.24
CA ALA A 1157 35.88 4.65 19.16
C ALA A 1157 36.34 5.79 20.07
N ALA A 1158 36.48 7.00 19.54
CA ALA A 1158 36.84 8.17 20.32
C ALA A 1158 35.80 8.52 21.39
N ASP A 1159 34.51 8.41 21.05
CA ASP A 1159 33.41 8.62 22.00
C ASP A 1159 33.46 7.64 23.17
N ARG A 1160 33.90 6.38 22.95
CA ARG A 1160 34.13 5.40 24.02
C ARG A 1160 35.37 5.72 24.87
N LEU A 1161 36.42 6.23 24.24
CA LEU A 1161 37.70 6.51 24.90
C LEU A 1161 37.71 7.83 25.69
N GLN A 1162 36.75 8.73 25.45
CA GLN A 1162 36.67 10.05 26.07
C GLN A 1162 36.61 10.00 27.61
N GLY A 1163 36.13 8.90 28.20
CA GLY A 1163 36.09 8.68 29.64
C GLY A 1163 37.32 7.99 30.26
N SER A 1164 38.16 7.31 29.47
CA SER A 1164 39.27 6.49 29.97
C SER A 1164 40.66 6.99 29.54
N ASN A 1165 40.80 7.49 28.31
CA ASN A 1165 42.07 8.00 27.78
C ASN A 1165 41.84 9.17 26.82
N SER A 1166 42.00 10.39 27.34
CA SER A 1166 41.68 11.63 26.61
C SER A 1166 42.58 11.89 25.40
N GLU A 1167 43.82 11.41 25.38
CA GLU A 1167 44.74 11.69 24.26
C GLU A 1167 44.46 10.77 23.06
N LEU A 1168 44.22 9.48 23.29
CA LEU A 1168 43.84 8.54 22.23
C LEU A 1168 42.48 8.90 21.60
N ALA A 1169 41.54 9.40 22.40
CA ALA A 1169 40.27 9.92 21.90
C ALA A 1169 40.47 11.13 20.97
N ARG A 1170 41.40 12.04 21.33
CA ARG A 1170 41.73 13.23 20.54
C ARG A 1170 42.37 12.86 19.20
N VAL A 1171 43.32 11.92 19.20
CA VAL A 1171 43.96 11.40 17.98
C VAL A 1171 42.93 10.76 17.04
N ALA A 1172 42.06 9.89 17.57
CA ALA A 1172 41.04 9.22 16.77
C ALA A 1172 39.99 10.21 16.19
N LEU A 1173 39.62 11.26 16.93
CA LEU A 1173 38.74 12.33 16.41
C LEU A 1173 39.40 13.14 15.30
N MET A 1174 40.70 13.42 15.42
CA MET A 1174 41.45 14.15 14.39
C MET A 1174 41.53 13.34 13.10
N GLU A 1175 41.91 12.05 13.20
CA GLU A 1175 41.97 11.16 12.04
C GLU A 1175 40.58 11.00 11.39
N ALA A 1176 39.51 10.89 12.19
CA ALA A 1176 38.15 10.84 11.66
C ALA A 1176 37.77 12.12 10.90
N ALA A 1177 38.12 13.31 11.43
CA ALA A 1177 37.82 14.60 10.81
C ALA A 1177 38.52 14.75 9.45
N GLU A 1178 39.81 14.43 9.38
CA GLU A 1178 40.60 14.48 8.14
C GLU A 1178 40.06 13.52 7.08
N ILE A 1179 39.62 12.32 7.47
CA ILE A 1179 39.01 11.38 6.53
C ILE A 1179 37.67 11.92 6.02
N TYR A 1180 36.83 12.52 6.88
CA TYR A 1180 35.57 13.15 6.47
C TYR A 1180 35.78 14.31 5.49
N GLU A 1181 36.79 15.16 5.71
CA GLU A 1181 37.18 16.21 4.75
C GLU A 1181 37.58 15.60 3.40
N SER A 1182 38.37 14.52 3.40
CA SER A 1182 38.83 13.86 2.18
C SER A 1182 37.72 13.27 1.29
N ILE A 1183 36.53 13.01 1.86
CA ILE A 1183 35.35 12.50 1.15
C ILE A 1183 34.24 13.56 0.97
N SER A 1184 34.55 14.82 1.25
CA SER A 1184 33.64 15.98 1.17
C SER A 1184 32.41 15.87 2.07
N LYS A 1185 32.55 15.27 3.27
CA LYS A 1185 31.52 15.19 4.32
C LYS A 1185 31.76 16.27 5.39
N ASN A 1186 31.72 17.53 4.96
CA ASN A 1186 32.15 18.68 5.77
C ASN A 1186 31.38 18.85 7.08
N GLU A 1187 30.08 18.51 7.11
CA GLU A 1187 29.26 18.59 8.33
C GLU A 1187 29.76 17.62 9.43
N LEU A 1188 30.08 16.38 9.06
CA LEU A 1188 30.59 15.38 10.00
C LEU A 1188 32.02 15.67 10.47
N ALA A 1189 32.81 16.33 9.61
CA ALA A 1189 34.13 16.85 9.99
C ALA A 1189 34.01 17.97 11.02
N ALA A 1190 33.10 18.93 10.80
CA ALA A 1190 32.84 20.03 11.73
C ALA A 1190 32.40 19.50 13.12
N GLU A 1191 31.56 18.47 13.17
CA GLU A 1191 31.19 17.82 14.44
C GLU A 1191 32.39 17.24 15.20
N CYS A 1192 33.36 16.67 14.49
CA CYS A 1192 34.59 16.17 15.11
C CYS A 1192 35.46 17.32 15.64
N PHE A 1193 35.60 18.42 14.87
CA PHE A 1193 36.34 19.61 15.31
C PHE A 1193 35.68 20.33 16.49
N ILE A 1194 34.34 20.36 16.57
CA ILE A 1194 33.61 20.87 17.74
C ILE A 1194 33.95 20.05 18.99
N LYS A 1195 33.98 18.72 18.88
CA LYS A 1195 34.39 17.83 20.00
C LYS A 1195 35.85 18.03 20.41
N LEU A 1196 36.71 18.38 19.46
CA LEU A 1196 38.11 18.76 19.69
C LEU A 1196 38.29 20.17 20.25
N LYS A 1197 37.20 20.96 20.35
CA LYS A 1197 37.19 22.39 20.73
C LYS A 1197 37.90 23.31 19.71
N GLU A 1198 38.04 22.88 18.46
CA GLU A 1198 38.62 23.66 17.35
C GLU A 1198 37.53 24.44 16.59
N PHE A 1199 36.81 25.32 17.29
CA PHE A 1199 35.61 26.01 16.77
C PHE A 1199 35.85 26.94 15.56
N LYS A 1200 37.10 27.28 15.24
CA LYS A 1200 37.44 28.08 14.03
C LYS A 1200 37.60 27.21 12.78
N ARG A 1201 37.90 25.93 12.97
CA ARG A 1201 38.13 24.96 11.90
C ARG A 1201 36.85 24.19 11.58
N ALA A 1202 36.03 23.93 12.62
CA ALA A 1202 34.60 23.63 12.48
C ALA A 1202 33.86 24.83 11.87
#